data_AF-A0A7J6FU36-F1
#
_entry.id   AF-A0A7J6FU36-F1
#
_cell.length_a   1.000
_cell.length_b   1.000
_cell.length_c   1.000
_cell.angle_alpha   90.00
_cell.angle_beta   90.00
_cell.angle_gamma   90.00
#
_symmetry.space_group_name_H-M   'P 1'
#
loop_
_entity.id
_entity.type
_entity.pdbx_description
1 polymer ?
#
loop_
_entity_poly.entity_id
_entity_poly.type
_entity_poly.pdbx_seq_one_letter_code
_entity_poly.pdbx_strand_id
1 'polypeptide(L)'
;MKVFGDKITMSIIVKCRFWFVVLASFLFWYLLLCFCNYNSTTTKGSITFKFENLIEPIPFYENDTLFGTQTEDINNILIRTENGDKPSSDFHIVNNGLKGIDHILEPDNRLAPSASEVHSKENIELDTKPINDTTRERESNEDSDSCAGRYVYIHNLPRRFNQDLLKNCASLSNWTNMCEFTSNSGFGPPLSNPGKVYSNRGWHTTNQFSLEVIFHNRMKQYECLTNDTSLASAFFVPYYAGLDVARYLWGYNISMRDSDSLGLVKWLRQKPEWRKMSGRDHFLVAGRITWDFRRLSDEEFDWGNKFLFLPESKNMTVLTIESSPWHNNDFAIPYPTYFHPLKEVEVFQWQNRMRRQRRPFLFSFAGGQRPNIRDSIRGEVIEQCRASRKKCKLLECRDGSNKCQKPEFVMKMFQSSVFCLQPPGDSSTRRSAFDSILAGCIPVFFHPGSAYIQYLWHLPKSFTNYSVFIPDIDVKKRKVSIEKTLLQIPKQKVAEMREEVIRLIPKVVYAGSKLKNLDDAFDISVKGVVERVSRIKREMEEGKDSSLDYAEEVSWKYNFFGTVEDHEWDRYFEKTYPSSFAPHVIGSSSSSSSSSSFLELSRSSRPGAPFSVRISANGHNFPTATRDDLVQGPSCIFVGPIETASKETLEALYRQARDSYYSGKPLIVDDMFDRVELKLRWYGSKSVVKYPRCSLRRQSTYADAEVDLSQVFTLASIWVLFLAIGSSACVVPIIYNIGLAYQGAYNSGMPHINHVPALEFLATVNGVLFLVFGSLIGYPIASASVKVLRGLWRNDLVALKGACPNCGEEVFAFVKSDKSNDTPHRADCHVCESLLEFRTKVEKSDCRLGRKWVYGRIYLVSRRNRRRWL
;
A
#
# COMPACT_ATOMS: atom_id res chain seq x y z
N MET A 1 -12.33 28.31 36.55
CA MET A 1 -12.41 29.41 35.58
C MET A 1 -13.46 29.07 34.53
N LYS A 2 -14.11 30.07 33.94
CA LYS A 2 -15.07 29.98 32.83
C LYS A 2 -14.59 30.95 31.74
N VAL A 3 -15.06 30.78 30.49
CA VAL A 3 -14.65 31.55 29.29
C VAL A 3 -13.15 31.33 28.95
N PHE A 4 -12.68 31.08 27.73
CA PHE A 4 -13.25 31.22 26.39
C PHE A 4 -13.18 29.91 25.58
N GLY A 5 -14.17 29.69 24.72
CA GLY A 5 -13.95 29.01 23.45
C GLY A 5 -13.96 30.05 22.34
N ASP A 6 -12.87 30.21 21.60
CA ASP A 6 -12.87 30.85 20.28
C ASP A 6 -11.61 30.50 19.47
N LYS A 7 -11.79 30.39 18.14
CA LYS A 7 -10.81 30.37 17.04
C LYS A 7 -9.67 29.32 16.98
N ILE A 8 -9.70 28.60 15.85
CA ILE A 8 -8.60 27.81 15.28
C ILE A 8 -7.50 28.74 14.73
N THR A 9 -6.77 29.38 15.63
CA THR A 9 -5.49 30.09 15.39
C THR A 9 -4.52 29.89 16.55
N MET A 10 -5.02 29.54 17.74
CA MET A 10 -4.20 29.30 18.92
C MET A 10 -3.29 28.06 18.84
N SER A 11 -3.49 27.09 17.94
CA SER A 11 -2.59 25.91 17.87
C SER A 11 -1.14 26.28 17.51
N ILE A 12 -0.95 27.28 16.64
CA ILE A 12 0.38 27.82 16.30
C ILE A 12 0.81 28.85 17.35
N ILE A 13 -0.07 29.78 17.72
CA ILE A 13 0.26 30.86 18.67
C ILE A 13 0.58 30.33 20.08
N VAL A 14 -0.09 29.28 20.56
CA VAL A 14 0.23 28.62 21.85
C VAL A 14 1.51 27.80 21.74
N LYS A 15 1.83 27.15 20.62
CA LYS A 15 3.15 26.51 20.43
C LYS A 15 4.26 27.55 20.47
N CYS A 16 4.11 28.68 19.75
CA CYS A 16 5.06 29.77 19.78
C CYS A 16 5.16 30.42 21.18
N ARG A 17 4.04 30.68 21.87
CA ARG A 17 4.04 31.22 23.24
C ARG A 17 4.59 30.24 24.27
N PHE A 18 4.36 28.94 24.13
CA PHE A 18 4.92 27.92 25.00
C PHE A 18 6.45 27.85 24.83
N TRP A 19 6.94 27.78 23.60
CA TRP A 19 8.38 27.86 23.33
C TRP A 19 8.97 29.20 23.76
N PHE A 20 8.25 30.32 23.62
CA PHE A 20 8.70 31.63 24.10
C PHE A 20 8.76 31.70 25.63
N VAL A 21 7.81 31.10 26.36
CA VAL A 21 7.87 31.01 27.83
C VAL A 21 8.99 30.06 28.27
N VAL A 22 9.19 28.92 27.60
CA VAL A 22 10.32 28.01 27.88
C VAL A 22 11.66 28.69 27.60
N LEU A 23 11.80 29.40 26.48
CA LEU A 23 12.99 30.21 26.16
C LEU A 23 13.18 31.36 27.13
N ALA A 24 12.12 32.08 27.53
CA ALA A 24 12.22 33.16 28.50
C ALA A 24 12.58 32.65 29.91
N SER A 25 12.03 31.52 30.35
CA SER A 25 12.43 30.87 31.60
C SER A 25 13.85 30.33 31.54
N PHE A 26 14.28 29.76 30.41
CA PHE A 26 15.66 29.29 30.22
C PHE A 26 16.66 30.46 30.13
N LEU A 27 16.30 31.56 29.46
CA LEU A 27 17.08 32.79 29.41
C LEU A 27 17.12 33.48 30.78
N PHE A 28 16.02 33.51 31.54
CA PHE A 28 16.02 34.05 32.90
C PHE A 28 16.87 33.20 33.86
N TRP A 29 16.81 31.88 33.74
CA TRP A 29 17.68 30.96 34.49
C TRP A 29 19.15 31.07 34.07
N TYR A 30 19.44 31.21 32.77
CA TYR A 30 20.77 31.46 32.24
C TYR A 30 21.30 32.83 32.69
N LEU A 31 20.48 33.88 32.69
CA LEU A 31 20.84 35.21 33.19
C LEU A 31 21.08 35.21 34.71
N LEU A 32 20.34 34.42 35.48
CA LEU A 32 20.63 34.19 36.91
C LEU A 32 21.98 33.47 37.11
N LEU A 33 22.26 32.42 36.33
CA LEU A 33 23.56 31.74 36.34
C LEU A 33 24.70 32.68 35.92
N CYS A 34 24.48 33.54 34.93
CA CYS A 34 25.42 34.59 34.52
C CYS A 34 25.63 35.64 35.62
N PHE A 35 24.58 36.09 36.32
CA PHE A 35 24.72 37.01 37.46
C PHE A 35 25.49 36.38 38.63
N CYS A 36 25.27 35.10 38.94
CA CYS A 36 26.05 34.37 39.94
C CYS A 36 27.53 34.25 39.54
N ASN A 37 27.82 33.92 38.27
CA ASN A 37 29.20 33.86 37.77
C ASN A 37 29.87 35.25 37.72
N TYR A 38 29.14 36.30 37.31
CA TYR A 38 29.66 37.66 37.20
C TYR A 38 30.10 38.24 38.56
N ASN A 39 29.32 37.96 39.61
CA ASN A 39 29.70 38.34 40.98
C ASN A 39 30.87 37.52 41.55
N SER A 40 31.30 36.45 40.87
CA SER A 40 32.48 35.65 41.24
C SER A 40 33.74 36.01 40.45
N THR A 41 33.65 36.85 39.40
CA THR A 41 34.79 37.19 38.53
C THR A 41 35.44 38.56 38.80
N THR A 42 34.91 39.36 39.73
CA THR A 42 35.43 40.70 40.07
C THR A 42 36.40 40.76 41.27
N THR A 43 36.86 39.62 41.78
CA THR A 43 37.82 39.55 42.91
C THR A 43 38.95 38.53 42.72
N LYS A 44 39.87 38.80 41.77
CA LYS A 44 41.26 38.27 41.80
C LYS A 44 42.23 39.07 40.92
N GLY A 45 42.95 40.00 41.54
CA GLY A 45 44.15 40.61 40.97
C GLY A 45 45.36 39.67 41.06
N SER A 46 46.35 39.85 40.19
CA SER A 46 47.49 38.94 40.03
C SER A 46 48.54 39.02 41.13
N ILE A 47 49.13 37.88 41.48
CA ILE A 47 50.49 37.76 42.05
C ILE A 47 51.20 36.61 41.33
N THR A 48 52.47 36.79 40.94
CA THR A 48 53.24 35.87 40.09
C THR A 48 54.70 35.72 40.55
N PHE A 49 55.18 34.49 40.72
CA PHE A 49 56.60 34.08 40.66
C PHE A 49 56.62 32.57 40.28
N LYS A 50 57.11 32.16 39.10
CA LYS A 50 58.51 31.98 38.62
C LYS A 50 59.31 30.85 39.29
N PHE A 51 59.71 29.85 38.50
CA PHE A 51 61.11 29.42 38.34
C PHE A 51 61.31 28.73 36.96
N GLU A 52 62.49 28.15 36.69
CA GLU A 52 63.17 28.20 35.38
C GLU A 52 63.30 26.88 34.59
N ASN A 53 63.50 27.05 33.26
CA ASN A 53 64.34 26.29 32.29
C ASN A 53 64.24 24.74 32.25
N LEU A 54 64.22 24.05 31.09
CA LEU A 54 64.91 24.24 29.78
C LEU A 54 63.95 23.79 28.62
N ILE A 55 64.26 23.76 27.31
CA ILE A 55 65.48 23.99 26.50
C ILE A 55 65.12 24.50 25.07
N GLU A 56 66.11 24.83 24.24
CA GLU A 56 66.03 25.32 22.83
C GLU A 56 66.27 24.21 21.76
N PRO A 57 66.13 24.40 20.42
CA PRO A 57 66.06 25.66 19.65
C PRO A 57 65.02 25.80 18.49
N ILE A 58 65.06 26.99 17.89
CA ILE A 58 64.47 27.57 16.64
C ILE A 58 65.13 27.02 15.33
N PRO A 59 64.87 27.49 14.06
CA PRO A 59 63.95 28.54 13.51
C PRO A 59 63.19 28.21 12.18
N PHE A 60 62.52 29.23 11.58
CA PHE A 60 62.05 29.39 10.16
C PHE A 60 60.76 28.64 9.71
N TYR A 61 60.01 29.07 8.67
CA TYR A 61 60.22 30.13 7.63
C TYR A 61 58.89 30.82 7.19
N GLU A 62 58.98 32.13 6.86
CA GLU A 62 58.21 32.96 5.89
C GLU A 62 56.65 33.06 5.85
N ASN A 63 56.20 34.06 5.06
CA ASN A 63 54.84 34.59 4.98
C ASN A 63 54.13 34.34 3.63
N ASP A 64 52.83 34.60 3.64
CA ASP A 64 52.08 35.42 2.66
C ASP A 64 51.41 34.83 1.40
N THR A 65 50.17 35.29 1.20
CA THR A 65 49.31 35.22 -0.02
C THR A 65 48.79 33.81 -0.45
N LEU A 66 47.73 33.65 -1.26
CA LEU A 66 47.00 34.58 -2.15
C LEU A 66 45.53 34.15 -2.42
N PHE A 67 44.62 35.10 -2.70
CA PHE A 67 43.19 34.94 -3.11
C PHE A 67 42.24 34.22 -2.10
N GLY A 68 40.91 34.41 -2.05
CA GLY A 68 39.91 35.12 -2.88
C GLY A 68 38.64 34.23 -2.98
N THR A 69 37.37 34.68 -3.03
CA THR A 69 36.77 36.04 -3.13
C THR A 69 35.38 36.12 -2.46
N GLN A 70 35.03 37.34 -2.04
CA GLN A 70 33.76 37.96 -1.65
C GLN A 70 32.38 37.34 -2.04
N THR A 71 31.37 37.77 -1.28
CA THR A 71 29.99 38.07 -1.75
C THR A 71 29.63 39.54 -1.45
N GLU A 72 28.58 40.04 -2.10
CA GLU A 72 28.08 41.44 -2.17
C GLU A 72 27.80 42.13 -0.80
N ASP A 73 27.67 43.46 -0.66
CA ASP A 73 26.68 44.35 -1.33
C ASP A 73 26.96 45.88 -1.10
N ILE A 74 26.01 46.75 -1.52
CA ILE A 74 25.78 48.20 -1.20
C ILE A 74 26.10 49.26 -2.30
N ASN A 75 25.09 49.53 -3.14
CA ASN A 75 24.43 50.83 -3.46
C ASN A 75 25.19 52.19 -3.65
N ASN A 76 24.86 52.81 -4.81
CA ASN A 76 24.35 54.20 -5.03
C ASN A 76 25.26 55.42 -5.39
N ILE A 77 24.66 56.30 -6.24
CA ILE A 77 24.86 57.78 -6.43
C ILE A 77 26.16 58.22 -7.18
N LEU A 78 26.18 59.14 -8.18
CA LEU A 78 25.16 59.88 -8.98
C LEU A 78 25.86 60.70 -10.13
N ILE A 79 25.06 61.35 -11.02
CA ILE A 79 25.32 62.53 -11.91
C ILE A 79 26.10 62.44 -13.26
N ARG A 80 25.37 62.81 -14.35
CA ARG A 80 25.68 63.73 -15.50
C ARG A 80 26.50 63.35 -16.76
N THR A 81 25.79 63.37 -17.91
CA THR A 81 26.05 64.08 -19.22
C THR A 81 27.32 63.75 -20.07
N GLU A 82 27.35 63.92 -21.40
CA GLU A 82 26.41 64.53 -22.39
C GLU A 82 26.53 63.92 -23.82
N ASN A 83 25.59 64.28 -24.73
CA ASN A 83 25.56 64.31 -26.22
C ASN A 83 26.56 63.51 -27.11
N GLY A 84 26.20 63.01 -28.31
CA GLY A 84 24.94 63.16 -29.07
C GLY A 84 24.95 62.49 -30.48
N ASP A 85 24.16 63.06 -31.41
CA ASP A 85 24.06 62.83 -32.87
C ASP A 85 23.26 61.64 -33.50
N LYS A 86 22.82 61.88 -34.75
CA LYS A 86 21.76 61.24 -35.58
C LYS A 86 21.75 61.92 -36.98
N PRO A 87 20.93 61.54 -38.01
CA PRO A 87 20.31 60.27 -38.41
C PRO A 87 20.46 60.02 -39.96
N SER A 88 19.45 59.38 -40.61
CA SER A 88 19.15 59.24 -42.07
C SER A 88 19.84 58.08 -42.85
N SER A 89 19.21 57.42 -43.85
CA SER A 89 17.78 57.29 -44.23
C SER A 89 17.50 56.10 -45.19
N ASP A 90 16.30 55.50 -45.05
CA ASP A 90 15.37 54.91 -46.06
C ASP A 90 15.84 54.04 -47.26
N PHE A 91 15.18 52.88 -47.47
CA PHE A 91 14.08 52.74 -48.47
C PHE A 91 13.27 51.41 -48.37
N HIS A 92 12.23 51.24 -49.19
CA HIS A 92 11.09 50.31 -48.97
C HIS A 92 10.61 49.48 -50.21
N ILE A 93 10.37 48.17 -50.00
CA ILE A 93 9.28 47.26 -50.53
C ILE A 93 9.15 47.00 -52.08
N VAL A 94 8.64 45.80 -52.45
CA VAL A 94 7.59 45.48 -53.48
C VAL A 94 7.87 44.28 -54.45
N ASN A 95 7.16 43.17 -54.20
CA ASN A 95 6.45 42.21 -55.09
C ASN A 95 7.04 41.42 -56.32
N ASN A 96 6.71 40.11 -56.28
CA ASN A 96 6.03 39.25 -57.30
C ASN A 96 6.70 38.72 -58.60
N GLY A 97 6.59 37.39 -58.75
CA GLY A 97 6.37 36.68 -60.03
C GLY A 97 7.61 36.39 -60.88
N LEU A 98 7.62 35.48 -61.86
CA LEU A 98 6.71 34.37 -62.27
C LEU A 98 7.64 33.20 -62.74
N LYS A 99 7.24 32.03 -63.29
CA LYS A 99 5.97 31.48 -63.81
C LYS A 99 5.93 29.95 -63.56
N GLY A 100 5.69 29.11 -64.58
CA GLY A 100 5.77 27.65 -64.55
C GLY A 100 5.35 27.03 -65.90
N ILE A 101 5.27 25.69 -65.93
CA ILE A 101 4.86 24.79 -67.05
C ILE A 101 6.00 24.44 -68.06
N ASP A 102 5.94 23.18 -68.52
CA ASP A 102 6.66 22.47 -69.63
C ASP A 102 7.55 21.30 -69.17
N HIS A 103 7.58 20.13 -69.81
CA HIS A 103 6.51 19.37 -70.50
C HIS A 103 6.91 17.86 -70.58
N ILE A 104 5.92 16.99 -70.83
CA ILE A 104 5.95 15.52 -71.03
C ILE A 104 7.18 14.95 -71.80
N LEU A 105 7.71 13.77 -71.40
CA LEU A 105 8.06 12.64 -72.30
C LEU A 105 8.48 11.33 -71.59
N GLU A 106 7.85 10.22 -72.01
CA GLU A 106 8.27 8.80 -71.91
C GLU A 106 8.24 8.24 -73.36
N PRO A 107 8.80 7.05 -73.69
CA PRO A 107 9.83 6.23 -73.05
C PRO A 107 10.97 5.87 -74.07
N ASP A 108 11.77 4.81 -73.87
CA ASP A 108 11.65 3.53 -74.62
C ASP A 108 12.89 2.59 -74.61
N ASN A 109 12.62 1.27 -74.65
CA ASN A 109 13.37 0.12 -75.19
C ASN A 109 14.91 -0.11 -75.03
N ARG A 110 15.24 -1.28 -74.43
CA ARG A 110 15.77 -2.53 -75.10
C ARG A 110 17.09 -3.19 -74.63
N LEU A 111 16.99 -4.53 -74.66
CA LEU A 111 18.00 -5.58 -74.94
C LEU A 111 19.06 -5.96 -73.88
N ALA A 112 19.33 -7.27 -73.87
CA ALA A 112 20.34 -7.97 -73.10
C ALA A 112 21.05 -9.00 -74.00
N PRO A 113 22.19 -9.57 -73.58
CA PRO A 113 22.74 -10.79 -74.16
C PRO A 113 22.78 -11.98 -73.17
N SER A 114 23.03 -13.17 -73.71
CA SER A 114 22.92 -14.50 -73.07
C SER A 114 24.27 -15.18 -72.76
N ALA A 115 24.28 -16.14 -71.81
CA ALA A 115 25.16 -17.32 -71.83
C ALA A 115 24.61 -18.42 -70.90
N SER A 116 25.00 -19.70 -71.12
CA SER A 116 24.43 -20.86 -70.40
C SER A 116 25.30 -22.13 -70.46
N GLU A 117 25.60 -22.73 -69.30
CA GLU A 117 26.09 -24.11 -69.07
C GLU A 117 25.49 -24.54 -67.70
N VAL A 118 24.90 -25.72 -67.43
CA VAL A 118 24.96 -27.09 -67.97
C VAL A 118 26.11 -27.96 -67.45
N HIS A 119 25.90 -28.59 -66.30
CA HIS A 119 26.35 -29.97 -66.11
C HIS A 119 25.37 -30.76 -65.23
N SER A 120 25.11 -32.02 -65.59
CA SER A 120 24.14 -32.90 -64.95
C SER A 120 24.56 -34.36 -65.08
N LYS A 121 24.44 -35.14 -64.00
CA LYS A 121 24.33 -36.61 -64.03
C LYS A 121 23.25 -37.05 -63.02
N GLU A 122 22.19 -37.75 -63.43
CA GLU A 122 22.07 -39.08 -64.09
C GLU A 122 22.31 -40.24 -63.11
N ASN A 123 21.55 -41.35 -63.09
CA ASN A 123 20.22 -41.72 -63.63
C ASN A 123 19.49 -42.56 -62.51
N ILE A 124 18.50 -43.46 -62.62
CA ILE A 124 17.85 -44.36 -63.61
C ILE A 124 16.38 -44.48 -63.12
N GLU A 125 15.32 -44.22 -63.91
CA GLU A 125 14.69 -45.06 -64.96
C GLU A 125 14.00 -46.36 -64.45
N LEU A 126 12.86 -46.86 -64.98
CA LEU A 126 11.92 -46.33 -66.00
C LEU A 126 10.48 -46.89 -65.77
N ASP A 127 9.49 -46.27 -66.43
CA ASP A 127 8.02 -46.50 -66.45
C ASP A 127 7.56 -47.93 -66.86
N THR A 128 6.32 -48.31 -66.50
CA THR A 128 5.56 -49.39 -67.16
C THR A 128 4.03 -49.24 -66.95
N LYS A 129 3.23 -49.61 -67.96
CA LYS A 129 1.79 -49.35 -68.11
C LYS A 129 1.16 -50.43 -69.03
N PRO A 130 -0.19 -50.56 -69.16
CA PRO A 130 -1.31 -49.97 -68.39
C PRO A 130 -2.51 -50.93 -68.10
N ILE A 131 -3.63 -50.37 -67.61
CA ILE A 131 -5.06 -50.81 -67.66
C ILE A 131 -5.56 -51.96 -66.73
N ASN A 132 -6.42 -51.56 -65.77
CA ASN A 132 -7.70 -52.16 -65.31
C ASN A 132 -7.99 -51.66 -63.87
N ASP A 133 -9.21 -51.54 -63.34
CA ASP A 133 -10.54 -51.19 -63.86
C ASP A 133 -11.43 -50.85 -62.63
N THR A 134 -12.41 -49.95 -62.77
CA THR A 134 -13.50 -49.63 -61.80
C THR A 134 -13.18 -49.15 -60.36
N THR A 135 -14.23 -48.54 -59.76
CA THR A 135 -14.49 -48.34 -58.32
C THR A 135 -13.62 -47.36 -57.51
N ARG A 136 -14.17 -46.12 -57.44
CA ARG A 136 -14.39 -45.33 -56.21
C ARG A 136 -13.41 -45.55 -55.04
N GLU A 137 -12.52 -44.58 -54.86
CA GLU A 137 -12.54 -43.80 -53.63
C GLU A 137 -12.19 -42.34 -53.94
N ARG A 138 -12.95 -41.39 -53.39
CA ARG A 138 -12.56 -39.98 -53.39
C ARG A 138 -11.92 -39.73 -52.04
N GLU A 139 -10.59 -39.70 -52.00
CA GLU A 139 -9.89 -39.04 -50.90
C GLU A 139 -10.24 -37.55 -50.94
N SER A 140 -11.28 -37.18 -50.19
CA SER A 140 -11.48 -35.79 -49.83
C SER A 140 -10.36 -35.40 -48.88
N ASN A 141 -9.40 -34.63 -49.40
CA ASN A 141 -8.60 -33.75 -48.55
C ASN A 141 -9.58 -32.78 -47.87
N GLU A 142 -10.05 -33.15 -46.68
CA GLU A 142 -10.77 -32.24 -45.80
C GLU A 142 -9.78 -31.16 -45.39
N ASP A 143 -9.97 -29.97 -45.95
CA ASP A 143 -9.17 -28.77 -45.63
C ASP A 143 -9.46 -28.39 -44.17
N SER A 144 -8.69 -28.98 -43.26
CA SER A 144 -9.01 -29.05 -41.84
C SER A 144 -9.24 -27.66 -41.26
N ASP A 145 -10.44 -27.42 -40.70
CA ASP A 145 -10.84 -26.10 -40.24
C ASP A 145 -9.84 -25.57 -39.20
N SER A 146 -9.02 -24.61 -39.62
CA SER A 146 -8.00 -23.99 -38.79
C SER A 146 -8.57 -23.29 -37.56
N CYS A 147 -9.87 -23.01 -37.51
CA CYS A 147 -10.58 -22.41 -36.39
C CYS A 147 -11.35 -23.41 -35.52
N ALA A 148 -11.28 -24.71 -35.81
CA ALA A 148 -11.85 -25.77 -34.98
C ALA A 148 -11.34 -25.65 -33.53
N GLY A 149 -12.27 -25.62 -32.56
CA GLY A 149 -11.96 -25.41 -31.15
C GLY A 149 -11.46 -24.00 -30.77
N ARG A 150 -11.27 -23.09 -31.73
CA ARG A 150 -10.79 -21.71 -31.53
C ARG A 150 -11.87 -20.64 -31.71
N TYR A 151 -13.08 -21.00 -32.17
CA TYR A 151 -14.15 -20.03 -32.41
C TYR A 151 -14.56 -19.25 -31.16
N VAL A 152 -14.68 -17.93 -31.29
CA VAL A 152 -15.19 -17.03 -30.24
C VAL A 152 -16.40 -16.26 -30.76
N TYR A 153 -17.47 -16.25 -29.96
CA TYR A 153 -18.63 -15.37 -30.17
C TYR A 153 -18.53 -14.13 -29.29
N ILE A 154 -18.91 -12.95 -29.81
CA ILE A 154 -18.94 -11.70 -29.04
C ILE A 154 -20.38 -11.37 -28.65
N HIS A 155 -20.65 -11.26 -27.34
CA HIS A 155 -21.98 -10.86 -26.85
C HIS A 155 -22.34 -9.43 -27.24
N ASN A 156 -23.45 -9.26 -27.96
CA ASN A 156 -24.05 -7.96 -28.25
C ASN A 156 -24.73 -7.37 -27.00
N LEU A 157 -23.92 -6.76 -26.13
CA LEU A 157 -24.36 -6.17 -24.86
C LEU A 157 -25.17 -4.88 -25.05
N PRO A 158 -26.14 -4.59 -24.15
CA PRO A 158 -26.75 -3.28 -24.01
C PRO A 158 -25.69 -2.17 -23.86
N ARG A 159 -25.88 -1.08 -24.63
CA ARG A 159 -24.89 -0.01 -24.85
C ARG A 159 -24.32 0.62 -23.57
N ARG A 160 -25.09 0.63 -22.47
CA ARG A 160 -24.64 1.10 -21.14
C ARG A 160 -23.36 0.43 -20.64
N PHE A 161 -23.14 -0.84 -21.00
CA PHE A 161 -22.00 -1.64 -20.54
C PHE A 161 -20.69 -1.35 -21.29
N ASN A 162 -20.73 -0.58 -22.39
CA ASN A 162 -19.54 -0.27 -23.19
C ASN A 162 -19.62 1.04 -23.99
N GLN A 163 -20.51 1.14 -24.97
CA GLN A 163 -20.57 2.27 -25.91
C GLN A 163 -20.92 3.59 -25.23
N ASP A 164 -21.86 3.57 -24.28
CA ASP A 164 -22.28 4.80 -23.60
C ASP A 164 -21.25 5.26 -22.56
N LEU A 165 -20.37 4.36 -22.07
CA LEU A 165 -19.20 4.74 -21.28
C LEU A 165 -18.20 5.53 -22.14
N LEU A 166 -17.95 5.10 -23.38
CA LEU A 166 -17.09 5.83 -24.31
C LEU A 166 -17.74 7.13 -24.81
N LYS A 167 -19.06 7.17 -24.99
CA LYS A 167 -19.78 8.39 -25.36
C LYS A 167 -19.68 9.45 -24.24
N ASN A 168 -19.73 9.01 -22.98
CA ASN A 168 -19.62 9.86 -21.79
C ASN A 168 -18.20 9.80 -21.17
N CYS A 169 -17.16 9.63 -22.01
CA CYS A 169 -15.78 9.43 -21.58
C CYS A 169 -15.24 10.51 -20.63
N ALA A 170 -15.77 11.73 -20.68
CA ALA A 170 -15.37 12.82 -19.78
C ALA A 170 -15.81 12.59 -18.32
N SER A 171 -16.84 11.79 -18.05
CA SER A 171 -17.34 11.49 -16.70
C SER A 171 -16.80 10.18 -16.12
N LEU A 172 -15.75 9.60 -16.70
CA LEU A 172 -15.12 8.35 -16.21
C LEU A 172 -14.05 8.57 -15.12
N SER A 173 -13.66 9.83 -14.86
CA SER A 173 -12.69 10.19 -13.81
C SER A 173 -12.81 11.66 -13.43
N ASN A 174 -12.83 11.95 -12.13
CA ASN A 174 -12.92 13.31 -11.60
C ASN A 174 -11.62 14.13 -11.78
N TRP A 175 -10.50 13.49 -12.14
CA TRP A 175 -9.18 14.14 -12.26
C TRP A 175 -8.66 14.23 -13.70
N THR A 176 -9.28 13.53 -14.64
CA THR A 176 -8.73 13.40 -15.99
C THR A 176 -9.81 13.07 -17.01
N ASN A 177 -9.93 13.88 -18.06
CA ASN A 177 -10.84 13.59 -19.16
C ASN A 177 -10.36 12.34 -19.91
N MET A 178 -11.07 11.21 -19.77
CA MET A 178 -10.65 9.95 -20.37
C MET A 178 -10.89 9.90 -21.90
N CYS A 179 -11.60 10.87 -22.48
CA CYS A 179 -11.88 10.91 -23.93
C CYS A 179 -10.61 10.89 -24.79
N GLU A 180 -9.54 11.56 -24.36
CA GLU A 180 -8.25 11.54 -25.04
C GLU A 180 -7.71 10.11 -25.15
N PHE A 181 -7.79 9.34 -24.06
CA PHE A 181 -7.24 7.99 -23.96
C PHE A 181 -8.15 6.91 -24.56
N THR A 182 -9.46 7.14 -24.62
CA THR A 182 -10.39 6.23 -25.33
C THR A 182 -10.35 6.41 -26.86
N SER A 183 -9.69 7.46 -27.37
CA SER A 183 -9.47 7.66 -28.80
C SER A 183 -8.52 6.61 -29.40
N ASN A 184 -8.45 6.54 -30.74
CA ASN A 184 -7.60 5.59 -31.48
C ASN A 184 -7.73 4.14 -30.97
N SER A 185 -8.98 3.66 -30.89
CA SER A 185 -9.33 2.33 -30.37
C SER A 185 -8.86 2.01 -28.93
N GLY A 186 -8.54 3.03 -28.14
CA GLY A 186 -8.03 2.90 -26.76
C GLY A 186 -6.53 3.20 -26.60
N PHE A 187 -5.80 3.43 -27.69
CA PHE A 187 -4.39 3.79 -27.63
C PHE A 187 -4.16 5.26 -27.24
N GLY A 188 -5.13 6.15 -27.50
CA GLY A 188 -4.94 7.59 -27.37
C GLY A 188 -4.12 8.23 -28.52
N PRO A 189 -3.90 9.56 -28.50
CA PRO A 189 -3.15 10.25 -29.54
C PRO A 189 -1.70 9.75 -29.69
N PRO A 190 -1.13 9.84 -30.90
CA PRO A 190 0.25 9.42 -31.16
C PRO A 190 1.25 10.31 -30.44
N LEU A 191 2.32 9.71 -29.91
CA LEU A 191 3.39 10.42 -29.21
C LEU A 191 4.31 11.14 -30.20
N SER A 192 4.55 12.42 -29.95
CA SER A 192 5.62 13.16 -30.63
C SER A 192 6.99 12.62 -30.22
N ASN A 193 7.96 12.66 -31.14
CA ASN A 193 9.31 12.08 -30.94
C ASN A 193 10.45 13.14 -30.92
N PRO A 194 10.30 14.33 -30.28
CA PRO A 194 11.27 15.42 -30.40
C PRO A 194 12.67 15.07 -29.84
N GLY A 195 12.74 14.11 -28.92
CA GLY A 195 14.01 13.62 -28.35
C GLY A 195 14.55 12.33 -28.98
N LYS A 196 13.99 11.83 -30.09
CA LYS A 196 14.27 10.51 -30.69
C LYS A 196 14.16 9.34 -29.67
N VAL A 197 13.33 9.48 -28.63
CA VAL A 197 13.13 8.49 -27.55
C VAL A 197 12.42 7.23 -28.06
N TYR A 198 11.65 7.35 -29.14
CA TYR A 198 10.79 6.32 -29.72
C TYR A 198 11.20 5.94 -31.15
N SER A 199 10.54 4.93 -31.74
CA SER A 199 10.43 4.81 -33.20
C SER A 199 9.41 5.83 -33.74
N ASN A 200 9.44 6.09 -35.05
CA ASN A 200 8.55 7.09 -35.68
C ASN A 200 7.09 6.62 -35.85
N ARG A 201 6.77 5.39 -35.46
CA ARG A 201 5.45 4.75 -35.55
C ARG A 201 5.22 3.82 -34.37
N GLY A 202 3.95 3.60 -34.05
CA GLY A 202 3.47 2.68 -33.01
C GLY A 202 3.51 3.24 -31.58
N TRP A 203 3.77 4.52 -31.35
CA TRP A 203 3.84 5.09 -29.98
C TRP A 203 2.68 6.03 -29.70
N HIS A 204 2.00 5.84 -28.56
CA HIS A 204 0.78 6.55 -28.19
C HIS A 204 0.76 6.94 -26.70
N THR A 205 -0.08 7.90 -26.31
CA THR A 205 -0.26 8.35 -24.91
C THR A 205 -1.08 7.38 -24.06
N THR A 206 -1.03 6.07 -24.35
CA THR A 206 -1.91 5.02 -23.81
C THR A 206 -2.06 5.10 -22.30
N ASN A 207 -3.31 5.18 -21.81
CA ASN A 207 -3.61 5.16 -20.39
C ASN A 207 -3.58 3.72 -19.86
N GLN A 208 -3.04 3.53 -18.65
CA GLN A 208 -2.91 2.20 -18.03
C GLN A 208 -4.25 1.47 -17.80
N PHE A 209 -5.37 2.20 -17.77
CA PHE A 209 -6.72 1.65 -17.59
C PHE A 209 -7.56 1.55 -18.89
N SER A 210 -6.94 1.76 -20.06
CA SER A 210 -7.61 1.72 -21.38
C SER A 210 -7.85 0.30 -21.95
N LEU A 211 -7.34 -0.74 -21.27
CA LEU A 211 -7.16 -2.08 -21.82
C LEU A 211 -8.43 -2.71 -22.39
N GLU A 212 -9.59 -2.45 -21.78
CA GLU A 212 -10.89 -3.01 -22.20
C GLU A 212 -11.27 -2.56 -23.62
N VAL A 213 -10.96 -1.30 -23.95
CA VAL A 213 -11.22 -0.68 -25.25
C VAL A 213 -10.24 -1.24 -26.29
N ILE A 214 -8.95 -1.36 -25.92
CA ILE A 214 -7.91 -1.95 -26.77
C ILE A 214 -8.27 -3.41 -27.11
N PHE A 215 -8.54 -4.21 -26.09
CA PHE A 215 -8.79 -5.64 -26.21
C PHE A 215 -10.09 -5.93 -26.98
N HIS A 216 -11.17 -5.19 -26.73
CA HIS A 216 -12.41 -5.32 -27.51
C HIS A 216 -12.21 -4.91 -28.98
N ASN A 217 -11.38 -3.90 -29.27
CA ASN A 217 -11.09 -3.54 -30.67
C ASN A 217 -10.17 -4.54 -31.37
N ARG A 218 -9.30 -5.26 -30.65
CA ARG A 218 -8.55 -6.41 -31.21
C ARG A 218 -9.39 -7.68 -31.32
N MET A 219 -10.34 -7.93 -30.41
CA MET A 219 -11.32 -9.03 -30.55
C MET A 219 -12.10 -8.95 -31.87
N LYS A 220 -12.50 -7.75 -32.31
CA LYS A 220 -13.18 -7.52 -33.61
C LYS A 220 -12.32 -7.87 -34.84
N GLN A 221 -11.02 -8.11 -34.65
CA GLN A 221 -10.07 -8.50 -35.70
C GLN A 221 -9.57 -9.94 -35.52
N TYR A 222 -10.14 -10.70 -34.57
CA TYR A 222 -9.78 -12.09 -34.34
C TYR A 222 -10.28 -12.96 -35.51
N GLU A 223 -9.44 -13.87 -35.99
CA GLU A 223 -9.73 -14.61 -37.23
C GLU A 223 -10.85 -15.65 -37.05
N CYS A 224 -10.94 -16.27 -35.87
CA CYS A 224 -11.97 -17.25 -35.54
C CYS A 224 -13.16 -16.59 -34.82
N LEU A 225 -13.64 -15.46 -35.32
CA LEU A 225 -14.95 -14.96 -34.89
C LEU A 225 -16.07 -15.75 -35.56
N THR A 226 -17.12 -16.05 -34.80
CA THR A 226 -18.36 -16.64 -35.34
C THR A 226 -19.58 -15.86 -34.86
N ASN A 227 -20.61 -15.81 -35.72
CA ASN A 227 -21.95 -15.37 -35.35
C ASN A 227 -22.84 -16.55 -34.90
N ASP A 228 -22.40 -17.79 -35.13
CA ASP A 228 -23.10 -19.01 -34.74
C ASP A 228 -22.65 -19.46 -33.35
N THR A 229 -23.57 -19.43 -32.38
CA THR A 229 -23.30 -19.81 -30.98
C THR A 229 -23.24 -21.33 -30.76
N SER A 230 -23.43 -22.16 -31.80
CA SER A 230 -23.17 -23.60 -31.78
C SER A 230 -21.70 -23.95 -32.01
N LEU A 231 -21.02 -23.22 -32.91
CA LEU A 231 -19.59 -23.38 -33.21
C LEU A 231 -18.67 -22.74 -32.15
N ALA A 232 -19.18 -21.72 -31.45
CA ALA A 232 -18.43 -20.97 -30.45
C ALA A 232 -17.86 -21.86 -29.33
N SER A 233 -16.53 -21.85 -29.21
CA SER A 233 -15.76 -22.55 -28.18
C SER A 233 -15.55 -21.69 -26.92
N ALA A 234 -15.67 -20.37 -27.03
CA ALA A 234 -15.74 -19.44 -25.90
C ALA A 234 -16.60 -18.20 -26.22
N PHE A 235 -17.09 -17.51 -25.19
CA PHE A 235 -17.99 -16.36 -25.29
C PHE A 235 -17.36 -15.09 -24.70
N PHE A 236 -16.98 -14.14 -25.55
CA PHE A 236 -16.46 -12.85 -25.10
C PHE A 236 -17.60 -11.91 -24.67
N VAL A 237 -17.49 -11.36 -23.47
CA VAL A 237 -18.42 -10.39 -22.88
C VAL A 237 -17.74 -9.01 -22.88
N PRO A 238 -18.05 -8.12 -23.84
CA PRO A 238 -17.39 -6.81 -23.99
C PRO A 238 -17.92 -5.77 -22.98
N TYR A 239 -17.89 -6.07 -21.69
CA TYR A 239 -18.21 -5.15 -20.60
C TYR A 239 -16.95 -4.40 -20.16
N TYR A 240 -17.02 -3.08 -20.04
CA TYR A 240 -15.90 -2.26 -19.57
C TYR A 240 -16.00 -2.03 -18.05
N ALA A 241 -15.78 -3.09 -17.28
CA ALA A 241 -15.90 -3.10 -15.82
C ALA A 241 -15.01 -2.05 -15.13
N GLY A 242 -13.79 -1.87 -15.64
CA GLY A 242 -12.79 -0.93 -15.15
C GLY A 242 -13.17 0.53 -15.40
N LEU A 243 -13.71 0.84 -16.59
CA LEU A 243 -14.25 2.17 -16.89
C LEU A 243 -15.58 2.44 -16.15
N ASP A 244 -16.42 1.43 -15.96
CA ASP A 244 -17.64 1.50 -15.16
C ASP A 244 -17.32 1.88 -13.70
N VAL A 245 -16.59 1.01 -12.98
CA VAL A 245 -16.35 1.18 -11.54
C VAL A 245 -15.58 2.47 -11.24
N ALA A 246 -14.70 2.92 -12.16
CA ALA A 246 -13.95 4.17 -12.03
C ALA A 246 -14.84 5.41 -11.85
N ARG A 247 -16.08 5.40 -12.38
CA ARG A 247 -17.07 6.48 -12.16
C ARG A 247 -17.45 6.65 -10.68
N TYR A 248 -17.43 5.56 -9.91
CA TYR A 248 -18.14 5.48 -8.63
C TYR A 248 -17.27 5.13 -7.41
N LEU A 249 -15.97 4.85 -7.60
CA LEU A 249 -15.03 4.51 -6.53
C LEU A 249 -14.83 5.61 -5.46
N TRP A 250 -15.18 6.87 -5.74
CA TRP A 250 -14.93 8.00 -4.86
C TRP A 250 -16.18 8.85 -4.67
N GLY A 251 -16.72 8.86 -3.44
CA GLY A 251 -17.85 9.73 -3.05
C GLY A 251 -19.25 9.24 -3.42
N TYR A 252 -19.39 8.04 -3.99
CA TYR A 252 -20.67 7.42 -4.33
C TYR A 252 -20.96 6.19 -3.45
N ASN A 253 -22.24 5.86 -3.29
CA ASN A 253 -22.68 4.72 -2.48
C ASN A 253 -22.46 3.36 -3.18
N ILE A 254 -22.38 2.28 -2.40
CA ILE A 254 -22.17 0.92 -2.92
C ILE A 254 -23.26 0.47 -3.90
N SER A 255 -24.50 0.92 -3.70
CA SER A 255 -25.63 0.64 -4.60
C SER A 255 -25.41 1.17 -6.02
N MET A 256 -24.69 2.28 -6.18
CA MET A 256 -24.30 2.80 -7.49
C MET A 256 -23.08 2.07 -8.04
N ARG A 257 -22.06 1.78 -7.21
CA ARG A 257 -20.85 1.03 -7.60
C ARG A 257 -21.15 -0.39 -8.10
N ASP A 258 -22.16 -1.05 -7.53
CA ASP A 258 -22.58 -2.40 -7.90
C ASP A 258 -23.58 -2.43 -9.09
N SER A 259 -24.13 -1.29 -9.52
CA SER A 259 -25.38 -1.24 -10.30
C SER A 259 -25.29 -1.86 -11.70
N ASP A 260 -24.28 -1.48 -12.48
CA ASP A 260 -24.06 -2.05 -13.83
C ASP A 260 -23.51 -3.49 -13.73
N SER A 261 -22.68 -3.80 -12.73
CA SER A 261 -22.21 -5.16 -12.44
C SER A 261 -23.35 -6.15 -12.15
N LEU A 262 -24.29 -5.80 -11.26
CA LEU A 262 -25.51 -6.57 -11.01
C LEU A 262 -26.42 -6.61 -12.25
N GLY A 263 -26.47 -5.52 -13.01
CA GLY A 263 -27.19 -5.42 -14.26
C GLY A 263 -26.69 -6.37 -15.35
N LEU A 264 -25.38 -6.59 -15.42
CA LEU A 264 -24.75 -7.48 -16.41
C LEU A 264 -25.03 -8.94 -16.09
N VAL A 265 -24.76 -9.39 -14.86
CA VAL A 265 -24.94 -10.81 -14.49
C VAL A 265 -26.40 -11.26 -14.65
N LYS A 266 -27.36 -10.36 -14.37
CA LYS A 266 -28.78 -10.56 -14.62
C LYS A 266 -29.11 -10.72 -16.11
N TRP A 267 -28.44 -9.96 -16.99
CA TRP A 267 -28.61 -10.06 -18.44
C TRP A 267 -27.97 -11.33 -19.01
N LEU A 268 -26.77 -11.69 -18.54
CA LEU A 268 -26.05 -12.90 -18.96
C LEU A 268 -26.85 -14.17 -18.61
N ARG A 269 -27.37 -14.29 -17.39
CA ARG A 269 -28.19 -15.45 -16.95
C ARG A 269 -29.46 -15.68 -17.77
N GLN A 270 -29.97 -14.66 -18.47
CA GLN A 270 -31.14 -14.81 -19.33
C GLN A 270 -30.80 -15.50 -20.66
N LYS A 271 -29.54 -15.46 -21.09
CA LYS A 271 -29.09 -16.01 -22.38
C LYS A 271 -29.12 -17.54 -22.44
N PRO A 272 -29.42 -18.15 -23.59
CA PRO A 272 -29.28 -19.59 -23.78
C PRO A 272 -27.81 -20.02 -23.79
N GLU A 273 -26.89 -19.19 -24.31
CA GLU A 273 -25.45 -19.45 -24.33
C GLU A 273 -24.92 -19.72 -22.92
N TRP A 274 -25.25 -18.85 -21.96
CA TRP A 274 -24.84 -18.95 -20.57
C TRP A 274 -25.20 -20.30 -19.92
N ARG A 275 -26.31 -20.92 -20.33
CA ARG A 275 -26.81 -22.16 -19.72
C ARG A 275 -26.02 -23.39 -20.14
N LYS A 276 -25.26 -23.34 -21.24
CA LYS A 276 -24.47 -24.48 -21.77
C LYS A 276 -23.43 -24.96 -20.77
N MET A 277 -22.64 -24.04 -20.22
CA MET A 277 -21.59 -24.34 -19.22
C MET A 277 -21.69 -23.46 -17.96
N SER A 278 -22.88 -22.93 -17.68
CA SER A 278 -23.16 -22.02 -16.53
C SER A 278 -22.23 -20.80 -16.45
N GLY A 279 -21.71 -20.32 -17.59
CA GLY A 279 -20.76 -19.22 -17.69
C GLY A 279 -19.28 -19.61 -17.63
N ARG A 280 -18.91 -20.89 -17.46
CA ARG A 280 -17.51 -21.37 -17.44
C ARG A 280 -16.79 -21.22 -18.79
N ASP A 281 -17.56 -21.07 -19.86
CA ASP A 281 -17.18 -20.77 -21.25
C ASP A 281 -17.15 -19.26 -21.57
N HIS A 282 -17.57 -18.40 -20.63
CA HIS A 282 -17.62 -16.95 -20.82
C HIS A 282 -16.39 -16.24 -20.23
N PHE A 283 -15.91 -15.21 -20.92
CA PHE A 283 -14.76 -14.41 -20.48
C PHE A 283 -14.93 -12.91 -20.77
N LEU A 284 -14.22 -12.08 -20.01
CA LEU A 284 -14.14 -10.62 -20.22
C LEU A 284 -12.77 -10.08 -19.83
N VAL A 285 -12.50 -8.83 -20.20
CA VAL A 285 -11.31 -8.09 -19.75
C VAL A 285 -11.73 -6.91 -18.88
N ALA A 286 -11.18 -6.86 -17.68
CA ALA A 286 -11.36 -5.79 -16.71
C ALA A 286 -10.10 -4.91 -16.68
N GLY A 287 -10.23 -3.65 -17.05
CA GLY A 287 -9.13 -2.71 -17.30
C GLY A 287 -8.45 -2.17 -16.04
N ARG A 288 -8.63 -2.84 -14.90
CA ARG A 288 -8.24 -2.42 -13.55
C ARG A 288 -7.82 -3.63 -12.71
N ILE A 289 -7.29 -3.39 -11.52
CA ILE A 289 -6.78 -4.44 -10.62
C ILE A 289 -7.94 -5.20 -9.97
N THR A 290 -7.74 -6.49 -9.68
CA THR A 290 -8.75 -7.39 -9.07
C THR A 290 -9.42 -6.79 -7.81
N TRP A 291 -8.66 -6.01 -7.04
CA TRP A 291 -9.09 -5.36 -5.80
C TRP A 291 -10.16 -4.26 -5.99
N ASP A 292 -10.29 -3.67 -7.18
CA ASP A 292 -11.37 -2.74 -7.50
C ASP A 292 -12.75 -3.45 -7.63
N PHE A 293 -12.76 -4.78 -7.72
CA PHE A 293 -13.95 -5.62 -7.97
C PHE A 293 -14.22 -6.66 -6.86
N ARG A 294 -13.45 -6.61 -5.76
CA ARG A 294 -13.48 -7.56 -4.64
C ARG A 294 -13.79 -6.86 -3.31
N ARG A 295 -14.82 -6.02 -3.28
CA ARG A 295 -15.35 -5.40 -2.05
C ARG A 295 -15.89 -6.50 -1.11
N LEU A 296 -15.35 -6.58 0.12
CA LEU A 296 -15.60 -7.69 1.04
C LEU A 296 -16.84 -7.53 1.92
N SER A 297 -17.23 -6.30 2.29
CA SER A 297 -18.44 -6.03 3.08
C SER A 297 -19.27 -4.91 2.47
N ASP A 298 -20.59 -4.92 2.71
CA ASP A 298 -21.53 -3.86 2.29
C ASP A 298 -21.50 -2.62 3.22
N GLU A 299 -20.32 -2.28 3.76
CA GLU A 299 -20.02 -1.00 4.40
C GLU A 299 -19.69 0.07 3.32
N GLU A 300 -20.25 1.27 3.43
CA GLU A 300 -20.11 2.33 2.41
C GLU A 300 -18.67 2.82 2.20
N PHE A 301 -17.80 2.63 3.20
CA PHE A 301 -16.39 3.02 3.17
C PHE A 301 -15.46 1.95 2.55
N ASP A 302 -15.93 0.70 2.37
CA ASP A 302 -15.11 -0.34 1.76
C ASP A 302 -14.84 -0.03 0.28
N TRP A 303 -13.64 -0.38 -0.20
CA TRP A 303 -13.19 -0.07 -1.55
C TRP A 303 -13.81 -1.00 -2.62
N GLY A 304 -13.98 -0.48 -3.84
CA GLY A 304 -14.41 -1.27 -4.99
C GLY A 304 -15.92 -1.46 -5.12
N ASN A 305 -16.28 -2.40 -6.00
CA ASN A 305 -17.60 -3.03 -6.06
C ASN A 305 -17.47 -4.54 -5.80
N LYS A 306 -18.59 -5.28 -5.73
CA LYS A 306 -18.55 -6.74 -5.46
C LYS A 306 -18.53 -7.65 -6.71
N PHE A 307 -18.18 -7.14 -7.89
CA PHE A 307 -18.35 -7.84 -9.17
C PHE A 307 -17.70 -9.24 -9.22
N LEU A 308 -16.45 -9.41 -8.76
CA LEU A 308 -15.74 -10.71 -8.77
C LEU A 308 -16.17 -11.66 -7.64
N PHE A 309 -17.08 -11.24 -6.75
CA PHE A 309 -17.72 -12.11 -5.76
C PHE A 309 -19.17 -12.48 -6.12
N LEU A 310 -19.73 -11.95 -7.22
CA LEU A 310 -21.02 -12.40 -7.74
C LEU A 310 -20.89 -13.86 -8.22
N PRO A 311 -21.85 -14.78 -7.91
CA PRO A 311 -21.76 -16.19 -8.29
C PRO A 311 -21.56 -16.41 -9.79
N GLU A 312 -22.13 -15.55 -10.62
CA GLU A 312 -21.99 -15.58 -12.07
C GLU A 312 -20.54 -15.28 -12.50
N SER A 313 -19.96 -14.20 -11.97
CA SER A 313 -18.59 -13.78 -12.26
C SER A 313 -17.54 -14.75 -11.72
N LYS A 314 -17.87 -15.53 -10.69
CA LYS A 314 -17.02 -16.62 -10.18
C LYS A 314 -16.86 -17.77 -11.19
N ASN A 315 -17.89 -18.04 -12.01
CA ASN A 315 -17.78 -19.05 -13.07
C ASN A 315 -17.01 -18.55 -14.30
N MET A 316 -17.06 -17.25 -14.59
CA MET A 316 -16.38 -16.64 -15.74
C MET A 316 -14.86 -16.59 -15.58
N THR A 317 -14.14 -16.61 -16.70
CA THR A 317 -12.71 -16.28 -16.72
C THR A 317 -12.54 -14.77 -16.92
N VAL A 318 -12.01 -14.06 -15.92
CA VAL A 318 -11.86 -12.59 -15.97
C VAL A 318 -10.39 -12.19 -16.12
N LEU A 319 -10.03 -11.50 -17.19
CA LEU A 319 -8.65 -11.03 -17.39
C LEU A 319 -8.49 -9.65 -16.74
N THR A 320 -7.53 -9.50 -15.82
CA THR A 320 -7.26 -8.25 -15.07
C THR A 320 -5.84 -7.75 -15.35
N ILE A 321 -5.51 -6.51 -14.99
CA ILE A 321 -4.10 -6.03 -15.07
C ILE A 321 -3.26 -6.44 -13.84
N GLU A 322 -3.91 -6.82 -12.74
CA GLU A 322 -3.31 -7.47 -11.56
C GLU A 322 -4.36 -8.42 -10.97
N SER A 323 -4.03 -9.70 -10.80
CA SER A 323 -4.96 -10.76 -10.36
C SER A 323 -4.77 -11.18 -8.92
N SER A 324 -5.74 -11.93 -8.39
CA SER A 324 -5.69 -12.42 -7.03
C SER A 324 -4.76 -13.64 -6.89
N PRO A 325 -3.91 -13.73 -5.85
CA PRO A 325 -3.17 -14.95 -5.52
C PRO A 325 -4.04 -15.99 -4.78
N TRP A 326 -5.29 -15.66 -4.45
CA TRP A 326 -6.18 -16.47 -3.61
C TRP A 326 -7.51 -16.84 -4.29
N HIS A 327 -7.58 -16.80 -5.63
CA HIS A 327 -8.81 -17.11 -6.39
C HIS A 327 -8.49 -17.72 -7.77
N ASN A 328 -9.34 -18.63 -8.24
CA ASN A 328 -9.13 -19.38 -9.48
C ASN A 328 -9.86 -18.80 -10.73
N ASN A 329 -10.55 -17.66 -10.61
CA ASN A 329 -11.38 -17.09 -11.67
C ASN A 329 -10.81 -15.84 -12.38
N ASP A 330 -9.80 -15.18 -11.83
CA ASP A 330 -9.17 -14.00 -12.47
C ASP A 330 -7.68 -14.17 -12.82
N PHE A 331 -7.29 -13.71 -14.00
CA PHE A 331 -5.98 -13.96 -14.62
C PHE A 331 -5.31 -12.65 -15.02
N ALA A 332 -4.10 -12.41 -14.51
CA ALA A 332 -3.36 -11.19 -14.80
C ALA A 332 -2.76 -11.21 -16.21
N ILE A 333 -3.09 -10.21 -17.01
CA ILE A 333 -2.51 -9.94 -18.35
C ILE A 333 -1.78 -8.59 -18.35
N PRO A 334 -0.79 -8.36 -19.24
CA PRO A 334 0.08 -7.19 -19.18
C PRO A 334 -0.68 -5.86 -19.15
N TYR A 335 -0.21 -4.92 -18.33
CA TYR A 335 -0.68 -3.52 -18.40
C TYR A 335 -0.43 -2.96 -19.82
N PRO A 336 -1.37 -2.19 -20.42
CA PRO A 336 -1.12 -1.57 -21.71
C PRO A 336 0.03 -0.56 -21.61
N THR A 337 1.09 -0.81 -22.38
CA THR A 337 2.28 0.06 -22.47
C THR A 337 2.05 1.18 -23.48
N TYR A 338 3.09 1.98 -23.78
CA TYR A 338 3.00 3.08 -24.77
C TYR A 338 3.24 2.63 -26.22
N PHE A 339 3.54 1.35 -26.48
CA PHE A 339 3.90 0.83 -27.80
C PHE A 339 2.87 -0.16 -28.33
N HIS A 340 2.31 0.16 -29.49
CA HIS A 340 1.26 -0.54 -30.21
C HIS A 340 1.70 -0.68 -31.68
N PRO A 341 2.50 -1.71 -32.02
CA PRO A 341 2.97 -1.91 -33.39
C PRO A 341 1.81 -2.22 -34.34
N LEU A 342 1.91 -1.77 -35.59
CA LEU A 342 1.02 -2.20 -36.69
C LEU A 342 1.62 -3.34 -37.50
N LYS A 343 2.96 -3.49 -37.47
CA LYS A 343 3.68 -4.53 -38.21
C LYS A 343 4.84 -5.08 -37.40
N GLU A 344 5.12 -6.37 -37.56
CA GLU A 344 6.21 -7.10 -36.87
C GLU A 344 7.60 -6.48 -37.11
N VAL A 345 7.83 -5.86 -38.27
CA VAL A 345 9.04 -5.07 -38.55
C VAL A 345 9.27 -3.93 -37.56
N GLU A 346 8.22 -3.32 -37.02
CA GLU A 346 8.33 -2.24 -36.01
C GLU A 346 8.79 -2.81 -34.66
N VAL A 347 8.38 -4.04 -34.32
CA VAL A 347 8.87 -4.78 -33.15
C VAL A 347 10.34 -5.15 -33.33
N PHE A 348 10.73 -5.73 -34.47
CA PHE A 348 12.12 -6.12 -34.73
C PHE A 348 13.06 -4.91 -34.78
N GLN A 349 12.64 -3.78 -35.36
CA GLN A 349 13.38 -2.51 -35.31
C GLN A 349 13.57 -2.02 -33.87
N TRP A 350 12.52 -2.09 -33.04
CA TRP A 350 12.60 -1.68 -31.64
C TRP A 350 13.50 -2.61 -30.80
N GLN A 351 13.39 -3.93 -30.95
CA GLN A 351 14.28 -4.90 -30.31
C GLN A 351 15.75 -4.65 -30.69
N ASN A 352 16.04 -4.47 -31.97
CA ASN A 352 17.41 -4.20 -32.45
C ASN A 352 17.95 -2.86 -31.93
N ARG A 353 17.10 -1.84 -31.73
CA ARG A 353 17.47 -0.62 -31.02
C ARG A 353 17.80 -0.91 -29.55
N MET A 354 16.97 -1.68 -28.84
CA MET A 354 17.19 -2.00 -27.41
C MET A 354 18.45 -2.85 -27.16
N ARG A 355 18.85 -3.71 -28.11
CA ARG A 355 20.12 -4.46 -28.09
C ARG A 355 21.34 -3.53 -28.17
N ARG A 356 21.29 -2.53 -29.06
CA ARG A 356 22.37 -1.54 -29.31
C ARG A 356 22.39 -0.38 -28.31
N GLN A 357 21.43 -0.31 -27.39
CA GLN A 357 21.22 0.83 -26.50
C GLN A 357 22.29 0.92 -25.39
N ARG A 358 23.09 1.99 -25.38
CA ARG A 358 24.06 2.28 -24.31
C ARG A 358 23.35 2.60 -22.99
N ARG A 359 23.73 1.88 -21.93
CA ARG A 359 23.15 1.97 -20.58
C ARG A 359 24.19 2.42 -19.55
N PRO A 360 24.44 3.73 -19.39
CA PRO A 360 25.46 4.26 -18.47
C PRO A 360 25.10 4.12 -16.98
N PHE A 361 23.82 3.92 -16.62
CA PHE A 361 23.39 3.76 -15.23
C PHE A 361 23.24 2.28 -14.87
N LEU A 362 23.74 1.87 -13.70
CA LEU A 362 23.58 0.50 -13.21
C LEU A 362 22.10 0.21 -12.92
N PHE A 363 21.43 1.11 -12.20
CA PHE A 363 20.01 0.95 -11.89
C PHE A 363 19.25 2.26 -11.94
N SER A 364 17.91 2.18 -11.98
CA SER A 364 17.04 3.36 -11.92
C SER A 364 15.72 3.10 -11.22
N PHE A 365 15.10 4.16 -10.71
CA PHE A 365 13.78 4.09 -10.09
C PHE A 365 12.90 5.27 -10.53
N ALA A 366 11.67 4.98 -10.95
CA ALA A 366 10.59 5.95 -11.13
C ALA A 366 9.56 5.76 -10.01
N GLY A 367 9.41 6.78 -9.16
CA GLY A 367 8.47 6.74 -8.05
C GLY A 367 8.55 7.93 -7.10
N GLY A 368 7.51 8.09 -6.29
CA GLY A 368 7.47 9.01 -5.15
C GLY A 368 7.55 8.26 -3.82
N GLN A 369 7.92 8.97 -2.75
CA GLN A 369 7.81 8.45 -1.39
C GLN A 369 6.33 8.27 -1.01
N ARG A 370 6.05 7.38 -0.04
CA ARG A 370 4.72 7.16 0.55
C ARG A 370 4.82 7.35 2.08
N PRO A 371 5.00 8.59 2.60
CA PRO A 371 5.25 8.82 4.02
C PRO A 371 4.11 8.35 4.93
N ASN A 372 2.88 8.27 4.41
CA ASN A 372 1.71 7.80 5.13
C ASN A 372 1.61 6.26 5.20
N ILE A 373 2.46 5.52 4.47
CA ILE A 373 2.48 4.04 4.43
C ILE A 373 3.80 3.56 5.05
N ARG A 374 3.76 3.25 6.35
CA ARG A 374 4.96 2.95 7.16
C ARG A 374 5.80 1.79 6.61
N ASP A 375 5.16 0.76 6.05
CA ASP A 375 5.82 -0.45 5.54
C ASP A 375 6.32 -0.33 4.09
N SER A 376 6.24 0.86 3.48
CA SER A 376 6.58 1.08 2.07
C SER A 376 8.10 1.14 1.82
N ILE A 377 8.62 0.09 1.19
CA ILE A 377 10.02 -0.01 0.72
C ILE A 377 10.48 1.18 -0.17
N ARG A 378 9.56 1.95 -0.75
CA ARG A 378 9.89 3.10 -1.63
C ARG A 378 10.76 4.15 -0.96
N GLY A 379 10.67 4.35 0.36
CA GLY A 379 11.55 5.25 1.11
C GLY A 379 13.01 4.81 1.01
N GLU A 380 13.27 3.56 1.40
CA GLU A 380 14.59 2.91 1.38
C GLU A 380 15.17 2.83 -0.04
N VAL A 381 14.36 2.48 -1.05
CA VAL A 381 14.78 2.47 -2.47
C VAL A 381 15.23 3.85 -2.94
N ILE A 382 14.52 4.91 -2.53
CA ILE A 382 14.91 6.29 -2.85
C ILE A 382 16.19 6.69 -2.10
N GLU A 383 16.35 6.31 -0.84
CA GLU A 383 17.56 6.60 -0.05
C GLU A 383 18.80 5.91 -0.62
N GLN A 384 18.73 4.59 -0.88
CA GLN A 384 19.85 3.85 -1.49
C GLN A 384 20.18 4.39 -2.89
N CYS A 385 19.17 4.73 -3.71
CA CYS A 385 19.41 5.34 -5.02
C CYS A 385 20.09 6.72 -4.93
N ARG A 386 19.73 7.56 -3.94
CA ARG A 386 20.39 8.85 -3.69
C ARG A 386 21.82 8.69 -3.16
N ALA A 387 22.08 7.64 -2.37
CA ALA A 387 23.43 7.30 -1.89
C ALA A 387 24.34 6.79 -3.03
N SER A 388 23.79 5.99 -3.94
CA SER A 388 24.45 5.43 -5.14
C SER A 388 24.74 6.48 -6.24
N ARG A 389 25.40 7.58 -5.88
CA ARG A 389 25.77 8.70 -6.77
C ARG A 389 26.44 8.19 -8.05
N LYS A 390 26.07 8.78 -9.19
CA LYS A 390 26.47 8.40 -10.57
C LYS A 390 26.01 6.99 -11.03
N LYS A 391 25.78 6.02 -10.15
CA LYS A 391 25.36 4.64 -10.50
C LYS A 391 23.83 4.48 -10.62
N CYS A 392 23.06 5.07 -9.71
CA CYS A 392 21.61 5.11 -9.81
C CYS A 392 21.13 6.36 -10.57
N LYS A 393 19.99 6.23 -11.25
CA LYS A 393 19.22 7.35 -11.83
C LYS A 393 17.81 7.38 -11.25
N LEU A 394 17.45 8.50 -10.62
CA LEU A 394 16.17 8.68 -9.95
C LEU A 394 15.27 9.62 -10.74
N LEU A 395 14.01 9.22 -10.94
CA LEU A 395 12.93 10.09 -11.40
C LEU A 395 11.90 10.19 -10.27
N GLU A 396 12.04 11.23 -9.44
CA GLU A 396 11.12 11.47 -8.33
C GLU A 396 9.76 11.95 -8.83
N CYS A 397 8.71 11.21 -8.48
CA CYS A 397 7.33 11.63 -8.70
C CYS A 397 6.86 12.42 -7.47
N ARG A 398 6.94 13.75 -7.54
CA ARG A 398 6.39 14.67 -6.53
C ARG A 398 5.08 15.29 -7.02
N ASP A 399 4.23 15.71 -6.10
CA ASP A 399 2.98 16.39 -6.45
C ASP A 399 3.25 17.66 -7.29
N GLY A 400 2.39 17.91 -8.29
CA GLY A 400 2.60 18.93 -9.32
C GLY A 400 3.66 18.59 -10.39
N SER A 401 4.48 17.56 -10.21
CA SER A 401 5.55 17.20 -11.18
C SER A 401 5.15 16.03 -12.10
N ASN A 402 4.45 16.35 -13.20
CA ASN A 402 3.90 15.36 -14.15
C ASN A 402 4.95 14.55 -14.95
N LYS A 403 6.24 14.60 -14.59
CA LYS A 403 7.33 13.89 -15.30
C LYS A 403 7.18 12.36 -15.28
N CYS A 404 6.59 11.79 -14.24
CA CYS A 404 6.34 10.34 -14.18
C CYS A 404 5.11 9.89 -14.98
N GLN A 405 4.16 10.80 -15.26
CA GLN A 405 3.01 10.55 -16.14
C GLN A 405 3.34 10.79 -17.61
N LYS A 406 4.58 11.20 -17.90
CA LYS A 406 5.08 11.59 -19.22
C LYS A 406 6.07 10.52 -19.72
N PRO A 407 5.70 9.73 -20.75
CA PRO A 407 6.50 8.59 -21.18
C PRO A 407 7.91 8.95 -21.62
N GLU A 408 8.15 10.19 -22.07
CA GLU A 408 9.44 10.62 -22.59
C GLU A 408 10.53 10.64 -21.51
N PHE A 409 10.17 10.86 -20.24
CA PHE A 409 11.10 10.80 -19.12
C PHE A 409 11.33 9.37 -18.63
N VAL A 410 10.26 8.58 -18.51
CA VAL A 410 10.31 7.18 -18.04
C VAL A 410 11.09 6.32 -19.04
N MET A 411 10.72 6.34 -20.32
CA MET A 411 11.38 5.55 -21.36
C MET A 411 12.83 5.98 -21.60
N LYS A 412 13.14 7.28 -21.57
CA LYS A 412 14.52 7.79 -21.66
C LYS A 412 15.36 7.45 -20.43
N MET A 413 14.75 7.23 -19.27
CA MET A 413 15.44 6.70 -18.09
C MET A 413 15.72 5.21 -18.23
N PHE A 414 14.69 4.39 -18.46
CA PHE A 414 14.84 2.94 -18.53
C PHE A 414 15.74 2.50 -19.70
N GLN A 415 15.67 3.15 -20.88
CA GLN A 415 16.63 2.93 -21.97
C GLN A 415 18.09 3.22 -21.55
N SER A 416 18.32 4.12 -20.60
CA SER A 416 19.68 4.47 -20.13
C SER A 416 20.21 3.60 -18.98
N SER A 417 19.43 2.60 -18.53
CA SER A 417 19.72 1.82 -17.33
C SER A 417 19.86 0.32 -17.62
N VAL A 418 20.72 -0.36 -16.87
CA VAL A 418 20.87 -1.82 -16.91
C VAL A 418 19.70 -2.49 -16.17
N PHE A 419 19.45 -2.07 -14.94
CA PHE A 419 18.37 -2.56 -14.07
C PHE A 419 17.31 -1.47 -13.80
N CYS A 420 16.05 -1.87 -13.62
CA CYS A 420 14.93 -0.98 -13.35
C CYS A 420 14.16 -1.46 -12.13
N LEU A 421 14.14 -0.67 -11.07
CA LEU A 421 13.57 -1.06 -9.78
C LEU A 421 12.04 -0.98 -9.81
N GLN A 422 11.39 -2.12 -9.54
CA GLN A 422 9.94 -2.28 -9.52
C GLN A 422 9.44 -2.70 -8.12
N PRO A 423 9.64 -1.90 -7.05
CA PRO A 423 8.95 -2.14 -5.79
C PRO A 423 7.43 -2.00 -5.96
N PRO A 424 6.63 -2.62 -5.09
CA PRO A 424 5.17 -2.44 -5.04
C PRO A 424 4.72 -0.97 -4.92
N GLY A 425 3.41 -0.78 -5.06
CA GLY A 425 2.76 0.50 -4.85
C GLY A 425 1.64 0.41 -3.83
N ASP A 426 0.48 0.85 -4.26
CA ASP A 426 -0.76 0.69 -3.52
C ASP A 426 -1.39 -0.70 -3.84
N SER A 427 -0.84 -1.39 -4.85
CA SER A 427 -1.02 -2.80 -5.21
C SER A 427 0.34 -3.45 -5.56
N SER A 428 0.34 -4.74 -5.93
CA SER A 428 1.55 -5.55 -6.11
C SER A 428 2.39 -5.16 -7.33
N THR A 429 1.73 -4.88 -8.45
CA THR A 429 2.36 -4.65 -9.76
C THR A 429 2.14 -3.22 -10.22
N ARG A 430 2.95 -2.77 -11.19
CA ARG A 430 2.81 -1.47 -11.85
C ARG A 430 3.11 -1.60 -13.33
N ARG A 431 2.42 -0.81 -14.16
CA ARG A 431 2.75 -0.59 -15.59
C ARG A 431 4.25 -0.45 -15.87
N SER A 432 4.96 0.24 -14.97
CA SER A 432 6.41 0.48 -15.08
C SER A 432 7.26 -0.79 -15.20
N ALA A 433 6.78 -1.95 -14.76
CA ALA A 433 7.41 -3.24 -15.00
C ALA A 433 7.45 -3.57 -16.51
N PHE A 434 6.31 -3.48 -17.18
CA PHE A 434 6.16 -3.70 -18.62
C PHE A 434 6.85 -2.61 -19.44
N ASP A 435 6.78 -1.34 -19.01
CA ASP A 435 7.57 -0.26 -19.62
C ASP A 435 9.10 -0.51 -19.50
N SER A 436 9.57 -1.18 -18.44
CA SER A 436 10.99 -1.55 -18.33
C SER A 436 11.39 -2.71 -19.24
N ILE A 437 10.51 -3.70 -19.44
CA ILE A 437 10.70 -4.76 -20.44
C ILE A 437 10.76 -4.15 -21.85
N LEU A 438 9.81 -3.28 -22.19
CA LEU A 438 9.78 -2.50 -23.43
C LEU A 438 11.05 -1.67 -23.64
N ALA A 439 11.69 -1.18 -22.57
CA ALA A 439 12.96 -0.45 -22.63
C ALA A 439 14.22 -1.34 -22.63
N GLY A 440 14.10 -2.67 -22.68
CA GLY A 440 15.21 -3.62 -22.57
C GLY A 440 15.98 -3.50 -21.25
N CYS A 441 15.32 -3.00 -20.19
CA CYS A 441 15.89 -2.78 -18.87
C CYS A 441 15.45 -3.92 -17.95
N ILE A 442 16.39 -4.58 -17.28
CA ILE A 442 16.09 -5.78 -16.49
C ILE A 442 15.25 -5.36 -15.26
N PRO A 443 14.00 -5.82 -15.12
CA PRO A 443 13.19 -5.51 -13.95
C PRO A 443 13.76 -6.15 -12.69
N VAL A 444 13.77 -5.37 -11.61
CA VAL A 444 14.13 -5.82 -10.26
C VAL A 444 12.86 -5.77 -9.40
N PHE A 445 12.32 -6.94 -9.08
CA PHE A 445 11.11 -7.09 -8.29
C PHE A 445 11.46 -7.31 -6.82
N PHE A 446 10.62 -6.75 -5.94
CA PHE A 446 10.82 -6.84 -4.49
C PHE A 446 9.77 -7.71 -3.78
N HIS A 447 8.75 -8.15 -4.52
CA HIS A 447 7.67 -9.02 -4.07
C HIS A 447 7.39 -10.04 -5.18
N PRO A 448 7.23 -11.34 -4.91
CA PRO A 448 6.94 -12.33 -5.96
C PRO A 448 5.59 -12.06 -6.63
N GLY A 449 4.64 -11.48 -5.89
CA GLY A 449 3.36 -11.01 -6.41
C GLY A 449 3.44 -9.84 -7.40
N SER A 450 4.60 -9.20 -7.60
CA SER A 450 4.77 -8.14 -8.60
C SER A 450 4.96 -8.67 -10.03
N ALA A 451 5.21 -9.97 -10.23
CA ALA A 451 5.39 -10.54 -11.57
C ALA A 451 5.27 -12.07 -11.68
N TYR A 452 5.74 -12.84 -10.69
CA TYR A 452 6.08 -14.26 -10.91
C TYR A 452 4.86 -15.18 -10.83
N ILE A 453 4.04 -15.01 -9.79
CA ILE A 453 2.79 -15.74 -9.60
C ILE A 453 1.62 -15.12 -10.39
N GLN A 454 1.90 -14.13 -11.24
CA GLN A 454 0.97 -13.43 -12.12
C GLN A 454 1.48 -13.57 -13.56
N TYR A 455 0.71 -13.13 -14.57
CA TYR A 455 1.16 -13.07 -15.97
C TYR A 455 1.69 -14.40 -16.53
N LEU A 456 1.21 -15.54 -16.02
CA LEU A 456 1.76 -16.89 -16.26
C LEU A 456 1.75 -17.31 -17.73
N TRP A 457 0.90 -16.72 -18.56
CA TRP A 457 0.85 -16.95 -20.01
C TRP A 457 1.88 -16.10 -20.79
N HIS A 458 2.36 -14.99 -20.21
CA HIS A 458 3.19 -13.98 -20.87
C HIS A 458 4.65 -14.02 -20.45
N LEU A 459 4.92 -14.30 -19.17
CA LEU A 459 6.25 -14.30 -18.57
C LEU A 459 6.76 -15.73 -18.29
N PRO A 460 8.05 -16.04 -18.49
CA PRO A 460 8.61 -17.36 -18.18
C PRO A 460 8.53 -17.70 -16.69
N LYS A 461 8.23 -18.97 -16.34
CA LYS A 461 8.32 -19.46 -14.95
C LYS A 461 9.76 -19.32 -14.38
N SER A 462 10.79 -19.48 -15.22
CA SER A 462 12.20 -19.28 -14.85
C SER A 462 12.57 -17.80 -14.70
N PHE A 463 12.04 -17.14 -13.67
CA PHE A 463 12.10 -15.68 -13.50
C PHE A 463 13.53 -15.09 -13.46
N THR A 464 14.51 -15.86 -12.99
CA THR A 464 15.94 -15.52 -12.97
C THR A 464 16.58 -15.35 -14.36
N ASN A 465 15.88 -15.75 -15.42
CA ASN A 465 16.33 -15.51 -16.80
C ASN A 465 15.93 -14.15 -17.36
N TYR A 466 14.98 -13.42 -16.76
CA TYR A 466 14.58 -12.08 -17.22
C TYR A 466 14.54 -11.00 -16.13
N SER A 467 14.65 -11.37 -14.85
CA SER A 467 14.46 -10.45 -13.73
C SER A 467 15.35 -10.78 -12.54
N VAL A 468 15.55 -9.79 -11.65
CA VAL A 468 16.21 -9.98 -10.36
C VAL A 468 15.16 -9.89 -9.25
N PHE A 469 15.16 -10.84 -8.32
CA PHE A 469 14.37 -10.76 -7.10
C PHE A 469 15.25 -10.24 -5.95
N ILE A 470 14.77 -9.25 -5.20
CA ILE A 470 15.42 -8.76 -3.97
C ILE A 470 14.36 -8.60 -2.87
N PRO A 471 14.28 -9.52 -1.88
CA PRO A 471 13.29 -9.48 -0.80
C PRO A 471 13.10 -8.10 -0.15
N ASP A 472 11.88 -7.55 -0.21
CA ASP A 472 11.59 -6.22 0.32
C ASP A 472 11.87 -6.11 1.83
N ILE A 473 11.56 -7.17 2.59
CA ILE A 473 11.80 -7.31 4.02
C ILE A 473 13.28 -7.04 4.38
N ASP A 474 14.22 -7.60 3.61
CA ASP A 474 15.65 -7.53 3.92
C ASP A 474 16.31 -6.23 3.41
N VAL A 475 15.70 -5.59 2.40
CA VAL A 475 16.00 -4.19 2.04
C VAL A 475 15.49 -3.24 3.12
N LYS A 476 14.22 -3.35 3.55
CA LYS A 476 13.62 -2.54 4.63
C LYS A 476 14.37 -2.68 5.97
N LYS A 477 14.92 -3.87 6.26
CA LYS A 477 15.78 -4.13 7.43
C LYS A 477 17.25 -3.75 7.23
N ARG A 478 17.60 -3.11 6.11
CA ARG A 478 18.98 -2.71 5.70
C ARG A 478 20.03 -3.83 5.73
N LYS A 479 19.59 -5.09 5.66
CA LYS A 479 20.46 -6.26 5.52
C LYS A 479 21.05 -6.37 4.11
N VAL A 480 20.27 -5.95 3.10
CA VAL A 480 20.63 -6.03 1.69
C VAL A 480 20.75 -4.63 1.10
N SER A 481 21.85 -4.39 0.37
CA SER A 481 22.08 -3.17 -0.39
C SER A 481 21.89 -3.46 -1.88
N ILE A 482 20.92 -2.77 -2.50
CA ILE A 482 20.51 -2.98 -3.89
C ILE A 482 21.70 -2.83 -4.85
N GLU A 483 22.56 -1.82 -4.64
CA GLU A 483 23.76 -1.64 -5.46
C GLU A 483 24.71 -2.85 -5.36
N LYS A 484 24.97 -3.36 -4.14
CA LYS A 484 25.90 -4.48 -3.95
C LYS A 484 25.39 -5.75 -4.63
N THR A 485 24.11 -6.08 -4.44
CA THR A 485 23.47 -7.24 -5.07
C THR A 485 23.49 -7.14 -6.60
N LEU A 486 23.19 -5.97 -7.18
CA LEU A 486 23.20 -5.79 -8.64
C LEU A 486 24.61 -5.75 -9.24
N LEU A 487 25.65 -5.41 -8.46
CA LEU A 487 27.06 -5.50 -8.87
C LEU A 487 27.63 -6.92 -8.81
N GLN A 488 27.03 -7.83 -8.03
CA GLN A 488 27.47 -9.23 -7.92
C GLN A 488 27.04 -10.08 -9.12
N ILE A 489 26.07 -9.63 -9.93
CA ILE A 489 25.57 -10.37 -11.09
C ILE A 489 26.61 -10.30 -12.23
N PRO A 490 27.14 -11.43 -12.74
CA PRO A 490 28.16 -11.44 -13.79
C PRO A 490 27.69 -10.72 -15.07
N LYS A 491 28.60 -9.96 -15.70
CA LYS A 491 28.32 -9.20 -16.94
C LYS A 491 27.70 -10.05 -18.05
N GLN A 492 28.10 -11.32 -18.15
CA GLN A 492 27.53 -12.28 -19.09
C GLN A 492 26.05 -12.58 -18.77
N LYS A 493 25.72 -12.94 -17.53
CA LYS A 493 24.33 -13.17 -17.11
C LYS A 493 23.47 -11.91 -17.29
N VAL A 494 24.03 -10.72 -17.07
CA VAL A 494 23.38 -9.43 -17.37
C VAL A 494 23.15 -9.20 -18.87
N ALA A 495 23.93 -9.80 -19.76
CA ALA A 495 23.68 -9.77 -21.20
C ALA A 495 22.60 -10.79 -21.60
N GLU A 496 22.68 -12.03 -21.11
CA GLU A 496 21.66 -13.08 -21.29
C GLU A 496 20.27 -12.59 -20.84
N MET A 497 20.18 -12.05 -19.63
CA MET A 497 18.92 -11.53 -19.07
C MET A 497 18.36 -10.36 -19.86
N ARG A 498 19.22 -9.53 -20.46
CA ARG A 498 18.77 -8.44 -21.33
C ARG A 498 18.19 -8.95 -22.63
N GLU A 499 18.81 -9.97 -23.24
CA GLU A 499 18.31 -10.53 -24.49
C GLU A 499 16.95 -11.22 -24.27
N GLU A 500 16.77 -11.96 -23.16
CA GLU A 500 15.47 -12.52 -22.79
C GLU A 500 14.42 -11.42 -22.57
N VAL A 501 14.75 -10.34 -21.84
CA VAL A 501 13.85 -9.19 -21.67
C VAL A 501 13.47 -8.56 -23.02
N ILE A 502 14.40 -8.46 -23.96
CA ILE A 502 14.14 -7.95 -25.31
C ILE A 502 13.26 -8.93 -26.12
N ARG A 503 13.46 -10.25 -25.95
CA ARG A 503 12.63 -11.30 -26.56
C ARG A 503 11.18 -11.28 -26.05
N LEU A 504 10.95 -10.87 -24.80
CA LEU A 504 9.61 -10.75 -24.21
C LEU A 504 8.80 -9.54 -24.70
N ILE A 505 9.40 -8.55 -25.39
CA ILE A 505 8.72 -7.32 -25.84
C ILE A 505 7.38 -7.58 -26.57
N PRO A 506 7.28 -8.43 -27.63
CA PRO A 506 5.99 -8.72 -28.28
C PRO A 506 4.92 -9.25 -27.30
N LYS A 507 5.31 -10.10 -26.34
CA LYS A 507 4.38 -10.74 -25.40
C LYS A 507 3.73 -9.80 -24.37
N VAL A 508 4.24 -8.56 -24.27
CA VAL A 508 3.79 -7.53 -23.32
C VAL A 508 3.28 -6.25 -23.98
N VAL A 509 3.06 -6.28 -25.30
CA VAL A 509 2.42 -5.19 -26.05
C VAL A 509 1.18 -5.68 -26.76
N TYR A 510 0.23 -4.79 -26.98
CA TYR A 510 -0.99 -5.05 -27.75
C TYR A 510 -0.80 -4.39 -29.12
N ALA A 511 -0.73 -5.17 -30.20
CA ALA A 511 -0.61 -4.62 -31.54
C ALA A 511 -1.92 -3.93 -31.97
N GLY A 512 -1.85 -3.02 -32.95
CA GLY A 512 -3.04 -2.42 -33.56
C GLY A 512 -3.75 -3.32 -34.57
N SER A 513 -3.06 -4.37 -35.02
CA SER A 513 -3.50 -5.37 -36.00
C SER A 513 -2.76 -6.69 -35.79
N LYS A 514 -3.37 -7.82 -36.18
CA LYS A 514 -2.73 -9.15 -36.06
C LYS A 514 -1.35 -9.16 -36.72
N LEU A 515 -0.33 -9.60 -35.99
CA LEU A 515 1.02 -9.84 -36.52
C LEU A 515 1.08 -11.24 -37.15
N LYS A 516 2.00 -11.49 -38.09
CA LYS A 516 2.05 -12.78 -38.81
C LYS A 516 2.88 -13.83 -38.07
N ASN A 517 4.05 -13.42 -37.58
CA ASN A 517 5.09 -14.32 -37.07
C ASN A 517 5.34 -14.14 -35.56
N LEU A 518 4.49 -13.39 -34.85
CA LEU A 518 4.64 -13.05 -33.43
C LEU A 518 3.25 -13.01 -32.77
N ASP A 519 3.04 -13.74 -31.69
CA ASP A 519 1.85 -13.55 -30.84
C ASP A 519 2.04 -12.29 -29.97
N ASP A 520 1.05 -11.37 -29.99
CA ASP A 520 1.02 -10.21 -29.09
C ASP A 520 0.36 -10.54 -27.73
N ALA A 521 0.28 -9.56 -26.82
CA ALA A 521 -0.35 -9.76 -25.51
C ALA A 521 -1.87 -10.01 -25.58
N PHE A 522 -2.55 -9.66 -26.67
CA PHE A 522 -3.94 -10.05 -26.93
C PHE A 522 -4.01 -11.49 -27.47
N ASP A 523 -3.18 -11.85 -28.45
CA ASP A 523 -3.20 -13.17 -29.10
C ASP A 523 -2.88 -14.28 -28.07
N ILE A 524 -1.89 -14.06 -27.19
CA ILE A 524 -1.56 -14.93 -26.04
C ILE A 524 -2.74 -15.05 -25.06
N SER A 525 -3.41 -13.94 -24.75
CA SER A 525 -4.53 -13.92 -23.80
C SER A 525 -5.72 -14.73 -24.31
N VAL A 526 -6.11 -14.53 -25.57
CA VAL A 526 -7.22 -15.28 -26.19
C VAL A 526 -6.88 -16.76 -26.28
N LYS A 527 -5.65 -17.12 -26.64
CA LYS A 527 -5.19 -18.51 -26.64
C LYS A 527 -5.29 -19.16 -25.26
N GLY A 528 -4.78 -18.51 -24.21
CA GLY A 528 -4.86 -19.02 -22.83
C GLY A 528 -6.28 -19.19 -22.31
N VAL A 529 -7.21 -18.30 -22.71
CA VAL A 529 -8.65 -18.45 -22.44
C VAL A 529 -9.24 -19.65 -23.18
N VAL A 530 -9.01 -19.78 -24.49
CA VAL A 530 -9.54 -20.89 -25.29
C VAL A 530 -9.04 -22.23 -24.76
N GLU A 531 -7.72 -22.38 -24.54
CA GLU A 531 -7.14 -23.60 -23.97
C GLU A 531 -7.73 -23.95 -22.59
N ARG A 532 -7.98 -22.94 -21.74
CA ARG A 532 -8.64 -23.11 -20.44
C ARG A 532 -10.08 -23.58 -20.59
N VAL A 533 -10.87 -23.01 -21.50
CA VAL A 533 -12.28 -23.41 -21.72
C VAL A 533 -12.35 -24.80 -22.34
N SER A 534 -11.51 -25.13 -23.34
CA SER A 534 -11.43 -26.49 -23.90
C SER A 534 -11.08 -27.54 -22.85
N ARG A 535 -10.18 -27.20 -21.90
CA ARG A 535 -9.84 -28.07 -20.78
C ARG A 535 -11.03 -28.26 -19.82
N ILE A 536 -11.69 -27.19 -19.40
CA ILE A 536 -12.87 -27.25 -18.50
C ILE A 536 -14.00 -28.04 -19.16
N LYS A 537 -14.19 -27.90 -20.48
CA LYS A 537 -15.19 -28.67 -21.24
C LYS A 537 -14.91 -30.18 -21.16
N ARG A 538 -13.68 -30.62 -21.45
CA ARG A 538 -13.29 -32.04 -21.32
C ARG A 538 -13.45 -32.56 -19.89
N GLU A 539 -13.05 -31.78 -18.89
CA GLU A 539 -13.23 -32.19 -17.48
C GLU A 539 -14.71 -32.37 -17.13
N MET A 540 -15.59 -31.48 -17.58
CA MET A 540 -17.05 -31.63 -17.42
C MET A 540 -17.62 -32.84 -18.19
N GLU A 541 -17.09 -33.15 -19.38
CA GLU A 541 -17.46 -34.35 -20.17
C GLU A 541 -16.95 -35.65 -19.51
N GLU A 542 -15.82 -35.61 -18.81
CA GLU A 542 -15.24 -36.71 -18.02
C GLU A 542 -15.84 -36.83 -16.59
N GLY A 543 -16.75 -35.93 -16.19
CA GLY A 543 -17.33 -35.91 -14.85
C GLY A 543 -16.38 -35.45 -13.73
N LYS A 544 -15.32 -34.72 -14.06
CA LYS A 544 -14.27 -34.21 -13.17
C LYS A 544 -14.42 -32.70 -12.95
N ASP A 545 -13.90 -32.20 -11.83
CA ASP A 545 -13.72 -30.76 -11.63
C ASP A 545 -12.42 -30.47 -10.88
N SER A 546 -11.35 -30.21 -11.63
CA SER A 546 -10.00 -29.93 -11.09
C SER A 546 -9.93 -28.66 -10.24
N SER A 547 -10.96 -27.81 -10.25
CA SER A 547 -11.01 -26.62 -9.37
C SER A 547 -11.22 -26.98 -7.88
N LEU A 548 -11.45 -28.26 -7.57
CA LEU A 548 -11.58 -28.80 -6.22
C LEU A 548 -10.30 -29.50 -5.71
N ASP A 549 -9.27 -29.69 -6.54
CA ASP A 549 -8.04 -30.41 -6.18
C ASP A 549 -7.20 -29.67 -5.11
N TYR A 550 -7.43 -28.37 -4.92
CA TYR A 550 -6.78 -27.52 -3.93
C TYR A 550 -7.65 -26.31 -3.56
N ALA A 551 -7.47 -25.77 -2.34
CA ALA A 551 -8.19 -24.58 -1.88
C ALA A 551 -7.78 -23.31 -2.64
N GLU A 552 -8.72 -22.37 -2.86
CA GLU A 552 -8.45 -21.12 -3.59
C GLU A 552 -7.28 -20.33 -2.96
N GLU A 553 -7.12 -20.37 -1.63
CA GLU A 553 -6.02 -19.76 -0.87
C GLU A 553 -4.59 -20.17 -1.30
N VAL A 554 -4.41 -21.39 -1.82
CA VAL A 554 -3.10 -21.91 -2.25
C VAL A 554 -2.97 -21.99 -3.77
N SER A 555 -3.93 -21.43 -4.51
CA SER A 555 -3.94 -21.40 -5.98
C SER A 555 -2.66 -20.84 -6.59
N TRP A 556 -2.08 -19.78 -6.01
CA TRP A 556 -0.80 -19.23 -6.46
C TRP A 556 0.37 -20.23 -6.40
N LYS A 557 0.38 -21.14 -5.39
CA LYS A 557 1.39 -22.19 -5.27
C LYS A 557 1.26 -23.17 -6.44
N TYR A 558 0.07 -23.75 -6.59
CA TYR A 558 -0.20 -24.77 -7.60
C TYR A 558 0.02 -24.23 -9.02
N ASN A 559 -0.52 -23.05 -9.34
CA ASN A 559 -0.41 -22.44 -10.66
C ASN A 559 1.06 -22.15 -11.05
N PHE A 560 1.92 -21.79 -10.08
CA PHE A 560 3.33 -21.49 -10.33
C PHE A 560 4.23 -22.74 -10.25
N PHE A 561 4.20 -23.49 -9.15
CA PHE A 561 5.10 -24.62 -8.87
C PHE A 561 4.56 -25.99 -9.30
N GLY A 562 3.23 -26.16 -9.41
CA GLY A 562 2.57 -27.46 -9.60
C GLY A 562 2.32 -28.25 -8.31
N THR A 563 2.70 -27.71 -7.15
CA THR A 563 2.47 -28.29 -5.82
C THR A 563 1.86 -27.24 -4.87
N VAL A 564 1.38 -27.67 -3.70
CA VAL A 564 0.85 -26.81 -2.63
C VAL A 564 1.71 -26.81 -1.35
N GLU A 565 2.91 -27.41 -1.43
CA GLU A 565 3.87 -27.57 -0.35
C GLU A 565 4.41 -26.22 0.17
N ASP A 566 4.99 -26.22 1.37
CA ASP A 566 5.53 -25.01 2.02
C ASP A 566 6.67 -24.38 1.19
N HIS A 567 6.62 -23.07 0.98
CA HIS A 567 7.58 -22.35 0.14
C HIS A 567 8.11 -21.08 0.83
N GLU A 568 9.33 -20.64 0.50
CA GLU A 568 9.93 -19.40 1.04
C GLU A 568 9.19 -18.10 0.68
N TRP A 569 8.11 -18.21 -0.13
CA TRP A 569 7.23 -17.12 -0.52
C TRP A 569 5.93 -17.08 0.27
N ASP A 570 5.65 -18.04 1.15
CA ASP A 570 4.40 -18.10 1.91
C ASP A 570 4.22 -16.84 2.76
N ARG A 571 5.30 -16.34 3.36
CA ARG A 571 5.44 -15.03 4.03
C ARG A 571 5.04 -13.78 3.23
N TYR A 572 4.76 -13.91 1.93
CA TYR A 572 4.25 -12.83 1.05
C TYR A 572 2.75 -12.96 0.74
N PHE A 573 2.15 -14.12 1.02
CA PHE A 573 0.76 -14.45 0.69
C PHE A 573 -0.03 -15.02 1.88
N GLU A 574 0.63 -15.22 3.03
CA GLU A 574 0.04 -15.27 4.36
C GLU A 574 -0.94 -14.09 4.51
N LYS A 575 -2.24 -14.40 4.52
CA LYS A 575 -3.26 -13.47 5.03
C LYS A 575 -2.86 -13.15 6.47
N THR A 576 -2.49 -11.89 6.78
CA THR A 576 -2.03 -11.50 8.13
C THR A 576 -3.17 -11.48 9.15
N TYR A 577 -3.63 -12.67 9.52
CA TYR A 577 -4.11 -12.92 10.87
C TYR A 577 -2.94 -12.75 11.85
N PRO A 578 -3.15 -12.24 13.07
CA PRO A 578 -2.09 -12.14 14.07
C PRO A 578 -1.52 -13.53 14.38
N SER A 579 -0.20 -13.64 14.40
CA SER A 579 0.55 -14.91 14.26
C SER A 579 0.23 -15.95 15.34
N SER A 580 -0.72 -16.82 15.02
CA SER A 580 -0.99 -18.12 15.64
C SER A 580 -1.74 -18.98 14.61
N PHE A 581 -1.60 -20.31 14.69
CA PHE A 581 -2.19 -21.30 13.77
C PHE A 581 -1.67 -21.27 12.32
N ALA A 582 -0.54 -21.96 12.10
CA ALA A 582 -0.42 -22.87 10.96
C ALA A 582 -0.69 -24.30 11.48
N PRO A 583 -1.56 -25.10 10.85
CA PRO A 583 -1.81 -26.48 11.27
C PRO A 583 -0.75 -27.43 10.70
N HIS A 584 -0.08 -28.20 11.56
CA HIS A 584 0.72 -29.33 11.10
C HIS A 584 -0.20 -30.43 10.51
N VAL A 585 -0.21 -30.57 9.19
CA VAL A 585 -0.77 -31.75 8.52
C VAL A 585 0.32 -32.83 8.49
N ILE A 586 0.05 -33.97 9.12
CA ILE A 586 0.99 -35.08 9.22
C ILE A 586 0.92 -35.92 7.93
N GLY A 587 1.80 -35.64 6.98
CA GLY A 587 2.09 -36.52 5.84
C GLY A 587 3.06 -37.63 6.26
N SER A 588 2.65 -38.89 6.13
CA SER A 588 3.42 -40.04 6.60
C SER A 588 4.63 -40.38 5.72
N SER A 589 5.84 -40.18 6.22
CA SER A 589 7.07 -40.77 5.69
C SER A 589 7.49 -41.99 6.52
N SER A 590 7.81 -43.10 5.85
CA SER A 590 8.20 -44.35 6.48
C SER A 590 9.60 -44.25 7.10
N SER A 591 9.71 -44.51 8.41
CA SER A 591 11.00 -44.67 9.10
C SER A 591 11.37 -46.15 9.23
N SER A 592 12.58 -46.49 8.77
CA SER A 592 13.12 -47.84 8.84
C SER A 592 13.66 -48.19 10.23
N SER A 593 13.06 -49.20 10.85
CA SER A 593 13.71 -50.19 11.73
C SER A 593 14.92 -49.78 12.58
N SER A 594 14.71 -49.54 13.88
CA SER A 594 15.63 -50.00 14.93
C SER A 594 14.95 -50.11 16.30
N SER A 595 15.22 -51.25 16.97
CA SER A 595 15.03 -51.57 18.40
C SER A 595 15.14 -50.39 19.40
N SER A 596 14.51 -50.39 20.58
CA SER A 596 14.34 -51.54 21.50
C SER A 596 13.23 -51.39 22.57
N SER A 597 12.43 -52.45 22.73
CA SER A 597 11.87 -53.04 23.96
C SER A 597 11.77 -52.30 25.33
N PHE A 598 10.60 -52.50 25.96
CA PHE A 598 10.31 -52.88 27.36
C PHE A 598 9.92 -51.86 28.46
N LEU A 599 8.87 -52.32 29.18
CA LEU A 599 8.51 -52.19 30.60
C LEU A 599 7.71 -50.99 31.14
N GLU A 600 6.87 -51.37 32.11
CA GLU A 600 5.78 -50.63 32.75
C GLU A 600 6.25 -49.83 33.98
N LEU A 601 5.40 -48.93 34.53
CA LEU A 601 4.86 -49.18 35.87
C LEU A 601 3.60 -48.35 36.25
N SER A 602 2.63 -49.07 36.82
CA SER A 602 1.63 -48.69 37.85
C SER A 602 1.19 -47.22 38.11
N ARG A 603 -0.10 -46.97 37.82
CA ARG A 603 -1.17 -46.42 38.70
C ARG A 603 -0.80 -45.78 40.07
N SER A 604 -1.48 -44.67 40.42
CA SER A 604 -2.32 -44.64 41.66
C SER A 604 -3.40 -43.52 41.73
N SER A 605 -4.54 -43.90 42.31
CA SER A 605 -5.48 -43.14 43.19
C SER A 605 -6.17 -41.81 42.81
N ARG A 606 -7.51 -41.93 42.67
CA ARG A 606 -8.60 -40.98 43.00
C ARG A 606 -8.73 -40.79 44.55
N PRO A 607 -9.61 -39.93 45.17
CA PRO A 607 -10.98 -39.55 44.73
C PRO A 607 -11.50 -38.13 45.07
N GLY A 608 -12.77 -37.86 44.71
CA GLY A 608 -13.56 -36.72 45.20
C GLY A 608 -14.76 -36.34 44.31
N ALA A 609 -15.96 -36.81 44.64
CA ALA A 609 -17.22 -36.38 44.00
C ALA A 609 -18.44 -36.71 44.91
N PRO A 610 -19.52 -35.92 44.83
CA PRO A 610 -20.87 -36.47 44.99
C PRO A 610 -21.89 -35.96 43.94
N PHE A 611 -22.69 -36.91 43.43
CA PHE A 611 -24.13 -36.87 43.06
C PHE A 611 -24.83 -35.63 42.44
N SER A 612 -25.91 -35.74 41.65
CA SER A 612 -26.35 -36.69 40.60
C SER A 612 -27.80 -36.37 40.19
N VAL A 613 -28.17 -36.49 38.90
CA VAL A 613 -29.52 -36.90 38.46
C VAL A 613 -29.38 -37.81 37.23
N ARG A 614 -30.18 -38.88 37.17
CA ARG A 614 -30.30 -39.79 36.00
C ARG A 614 -31.50 -39.37 35.13
N ILE A 615 -31.50 -39.79 33.87
CA ILE A 615 -32.61 -40.56 33.28
C ILE A 615 -32.06 -41.49 32.20
N SER A 616 -32.80 -42.56 31.88
CA SER A 616 -32.34 -43.71 31.10
C SER A 616 -32.82 -43.67 29.64
N ALA A 617 -32.08 -44.34 28.75
CA ALA A 617 -32.56 -44.85 27.47
C ALA A 617 -32.00 -46.26 27.27
N ASN A 618 -32.85 -47.23 26.92
CA ASN A 618 -32.49 -48.65 26.86
C ASN A 618 -33.40 -49.40 25.86
N GLY A 619 -32.82 -50.21 24.96
CA GLY A 619 -33.55 -51.25 24.20
C GLY A 619 -33.75 -51.08 22.68
N HIS A 620 -33.04 -51.94 21.93
CA HIS A 620 -33.50 -52.73 20.76
C HIS A 620 -33.99 -52.12 19.42
N ASN A 621 -33.08 -52.19 18.43
CA ASN A 621 -33.16 -52.98 17.17
C ASN A 621 -34.27 -52.80 16.09
N PHE A 622 -33.78 -52.47 14.87
CA PHE A 622 -34.27 -52.88 13.52
C PHE A 622 -35.63 -52.28 13.01
N PRO A 623 -35.94 -52.29 11.69
CA PRO A 623 -35.39 -51.28 10.75
C PRO A 623 -36.41 -50.69 9.72
N THR A 624 -35.87 -49.97 8.73
CA THR A 624 -36.39 -49.68 7.36
C THR A 624 -37.17 -48.37 7.08
N ALA A 625 -36.69 -47.67 6.04
CA ALA A 625 -37.39 -46.76 5.12
C ALA A 625 -37.78 -45.30 5.51
N THR A 626 -37.15 -44.36 4.78
CA THR A 626 -37.64 -43.05 4.26
C THR A 626 -38.11 -41.92 5.19
N ARG A 627 -37.46 -40.74 5.03
CA ARG A 627 -37.93 -39.34 5.20
C ARG A 627 -38.52 -38.94 6.58
N ASP A 628 -38.23 -37.77 7.16
CA ASP A 628 -37.83 -36.45 6.63
C ASP A 628 -36.74 -35.76 7.51
N ASP A 629 -36.56 -34.44 7.35
CA ASP A 629 -35.53 -33.60 7.96
C ASP A 629 -35.44 -33.63 9.50
N LEU A 630 -34.25 -33.92 10.03
CA LEU A 630 -33.83 -33.48 11.36
C LEU A 630 -32.87 -32.29 11.23
N VAL A 631 -33.44 -31.09 11.37
CA VAL A 631 -32.70 -29.81 11.38
C VAL A 631 -31.59 -29.85 12.42
N GLN A 632 -30.34 -29.91 11.96
CA GLN A 632 -29.17 -29.86 12.83
C GLN A 632 -29.07 -28.45 13.43
N GLY A 633 -29.48 -28.31 14.69
CA GLY A 633 -29.39 -27.04 15.42
C GLY A 633 -27.95 -26.51 15.45
N PRO A 634 -27.77 -25.17 15.45
CA PRO A 634 -26.44 -24.57 15.30
C PRO A 634 -25.51 -25.04 16.42
N SER A 635 -24.39 -25.66 16.05
CA SER A 635 -23.35 -26.04 16.98
C SER A 635 -22.77 -24.79 17.63
N CYS A 636 -23.02 -24.60 18.92
CA CYS A 636 -22.36 -23.57 19.71
C CYS A 636 -20.85 -23.83 19.68
N ILE A 637 -20.07 -22.80 19.36
CA ILE A 637 -18.60 -22.90 19.41
C ILE A 637 -18.21 -23.19 20.87
N PHE A 638 -17.55 -24.33 21.11
CA PHE A 638 -17.11 -24.70 22.45
C PHE A 638 -15.96 -23.79 22.88
N VAL A 639 -16.27 -22.82 23.73
CA VAL A 639 -15.29 -21.96 24.38
C VAL A 639 -15.01 -22.52 25.77
N GLY A 640 -13.74 -22.61 26.13
CA GLY A 640 -13.32 -22.92 27.49
C GLY A 640 -13.64 -21.78 28.48
N PRO A 641 -13.05 -21.78 29.69
CA PRO A 641 -13.23 -20.69 30.63
C PRO A 641 -12.92 -19.32 29.99
N ILE A 642 -13.85 -18.36 30.10
CA ILE A 642 -13.73 -17.03 29.48
C ILE A 642 -12.41 -16.33 29.84
N GLU A 643 -11.88 -16.61 31.04
CA GLU A 643 -10.64 -16.00 31.49
C GLU A 643 -9.38 -16.50 30.76
N THR A 644 -9.40 -17.70 30.19
CA THR A 644 -8.30 -18.33 29.46
C THR A 644 -8.54 -18.46 27.95
N ALA A 645 -9.76 -18.16 27.47
CA ALA A 645 -10.11 -18.20 26.06
C ALA A 645 -9.40 -17.11 25.24
N SER A 646 -9.01 -17.42 24.00
CA SER A 646 -8.38 -16.44 23.10
C SER A 646 -9.38 -15.36 22.64
N LYS A 647 -8.85 -14.22 22.20
CA LYS A 647 -9.64 -13.10 21.67
C LYS A 647 -10.52 -13.55 20.50
N GLU A 648 -9.96 -14.35 19.60
CA GLU A 648 -10.58 -14.85 18.37
C GLU A 648 -11.76 -15.77 18.70
N THR A 649 -11.56 -16.70 19.64
CA THR A 649 -12.60 -17.62 20.13
C THR A 649 -13.74 -16.86 20.81
N LEU A 650 -13.42 -15.85 21.61
CA LEU A 650 -14.41 -14.98 22.24
C LEU A 650 -15.13 -14.08 21.22
N GLU A 651 -14.46 -13.58 20.19
CA GLU A 651 -15.09 -12.82 19.10
C GLU A 651 -16.07 -13.69 18.29
N ALA A 652 -15.71 -14.94 18.03
CA ALA A 652 -16.59 -15.89 17.35
C ALA A 652 -17.85 -16.19 18.19
N LEU A 653 -17.68 -16.48 19.49
CA LEU A 653 -18.80 -16.66 20.42
C LEU A 653 -19.67 -15.40 20.54
N TYR A 654 -19.06 -14.21 20.65
CA TYR A 654 -19.79 -12.95 20.74
C TYR A 654 -20.65 -12.69 19.49
N ARG A 655 -20.12 -12.94 18.29
CA ARG A 655 -20.88 -12.83 17.03
C ARG A 655 -22.03 -13.83 17.01
N GLN A 656 -21.76 -15.12 17.26
CA GLN A 656 -22.78 -16.19 17.26
C GLN A 656 -23.90 -15.91 18.28
N ALA A 657 -23.55 -15.47 19.49
CA ALA A 657 -24.49 -15.10 20.55
C ALA A 657 -25.31 -13.84 20.21
N ARG A 658 -24.67 -12.78 19.71
CA ARG A 658 -25.31 -11.52 19.31
C ARG A 658 -26.35 -11.76 18.20
N ASP A 659 -25.97 -12.52 17.18
CA ASP A 659 -26.82 -12.73 16.01
C ASP A 659 -28.00 -13.66 16.35
N SER A 660 -27.81 -14.60 17.28
CA SER A 660 -28.88 -15.45 17.81
C SER A 660 -29.79 -14.73 18.82
N TYR A 661 -29.27 -13.76 19.58
CA TYR A 661 -30.08 -12.86 20.41
C TYR A 661 -31.05 -12.05 19.54
N TYR A 662 -30.57 -11.51 18.40
CA TYR A 662 -31.43 -10.79 17.44
C TYR A 662 -32.43 -11.70 16.71
N SER A 663 -32.19 -13.02 16.60
CA SER A 663 -33.19 -13.98 16.09
C SER A 663 -34.17 -14.50 17.15
N GLY A 664 -34.12 -13.97 18.38
CA GLY A 664 -35.03 -14.32 19.47
C GLY A 664 -34.70 -15.65 20.16
N LYS A 665 -33.51 -16.23 19.91
CA LYS A 665 -33.05 -17.51 20.49
C LYS A 665 -31.65 -17.33 21.11
N PRO A 666 -31.54 -16.72 22.30
CA PRO A 666 -30.25 -16.47 22.93
C PRO A 666 -29.50 -17.78 23.24
N LEU A 667 -28.28 -17.92 22.71
CA LEU A 667 -27.43 -19.10 22.95
C LEU A 667 -26.71 -19.07 24.30
N ILE A 668 -26.56 -17.88 24.90
CA ILE A 668 -25.89 -17.67 26.18
C ILE A 668 -26.70 -16.68 27.03
N VAL A 669 -26.58 -16.78 28.34
CA VAL A 669 -27.24 -15.86 29.30
C VAL A 669 -26.57 -14.49 29.30
N ASP A 670 -27.35 -13.44 29.60
CA ASP A 670 -26.91 -12.02 29.57
C ASP A 670 -25.62 -11.77 30.38
N ASP A 671 -25.47 -12.35 31.57
CA ASP A 671 -24.25 -12.24 32.40
C ASP A 671 -23.02 -12.82 31.69
N MET A 672 -23.18 -13.91 30.94
CA MET A 672 -22.09 -14.50 30.16
C MET A 672 -21.79 -13.66 28.91
N PHE A 673 -22.80 -13.06 28.28
CA PHE A 673 -22.62 -12.10 27.19
C PHE A 673 -21.86 -10.85 27.64
N ASP A 674 -22.24 -10.26 28.78
CA ASP A 674 -21.55 -9.09 29.35
C ASP A 674 -20.10 -9.42 29.75
N ARG A 675 -19.82 -10.61 30.31
CA ARG A 675 -18.44 -11.07 30.58
C ARG A 675 -17.61 -11.20 29.30
N VAL A 676 -18.15 -11.82 28.25
CA VAL A 676 -17.48 -11.92 26.94
C VAL A 676 -17.23 -10.54 26.37
N GLU A 677 -18.20 -9.62 26.44
CA GLU A 677 -18.04 -8.24 25.98
C GLU A 677 -16.94 -7.49 26.77
N LEU A 678 -16.89 -7.63 28.09
CA LEU A 678 -15.86 -7.03 28.95
C LEU A 678 -14.46 -7.58 28.64
N LYS A 679 -14.32 -8.90 28.49
CA LYS A 679 -13.05 -9.55 28.14
C LYS A 679 -12.57 -9.11 26.75
N LEU A 680 -13.47 -8.99 25.78
CA LEU A 680 -13.18 -8.48 24.44
C LEU A 680 -12.84 -6.98 24.42
N ARG A 681 -13.49 -6.15 25.25
CA ARG A 681 -13.12 -4.73 25.47
C ARG A 681 -11.70 -4.64 26.04
N TRP A 682 -11.34 -5.49 27.00
CA TRP A 682 -9.99 -5.55 27.56
C TRP A 682 -8.94 -5.99 26.53
N TYR A 683 -9.27 -6.95 25.65
CA TYR A 683 -8.44 -7.33 24.50
C TYR A 683 -8.37 -6.30 23.36
N GLY A 684 -9.04 -5.14 23.47
CA GLY A 684 -9.10 -4.15 22.38
C GLY A 684 -9.72 -4.73 21.10
N SER A 685 -10.82 -5.47 21.23
CA SER A 685 -11.58 -5.98 20.08
C SER A 685 -12.45 -4.88 19.48
N LYS A 686 -12.38 -4.71 18.14
CA LYS A 686 -13.32 -3.84 17.42
C LYS A 686 -14.74 -4.41 17.38
N SER A 687 -14.91 -5.73 17.51
CA SER A 687 -16.22 -6.41 17.44
C SER A 687 -17.22 -6.00 18.54
N VAL A 688 -16.74 -5.37 19.62
CA VAL A 688 -17.55 -4.93 20.77
C VAL A 688 -17.66 -3.42 20.94
N VAL A 689 -17.05 -2.63 20.06
CA VAL A 689 -17.08 -1.15 20.13
C VAL A 689 -18.44 -0.64 19.66
N LYS A 690 -19.20 0.00 20.56
CA LYS A 690 -20.51 0.56 20.22
C LYS A 690 -20.36 2.03 19.78
N TYR A 691 -20.34 2.21 18.45
CA TYR A 691 -20.68 3.47 17.76
C TYR A 691 -22.05 4.00 18.22
N PRO A 692 -22.43 5.27 17.93
CA PRO A 692 -23.61 5.92 18.52
C PRO A 692 -24.90 5.06 18.52
N ARG A 693 -25.28 4.57 19.70
CA ARG A 693 -26.51 3.79 19.96
C ARG A 693 -27.53 4.63 20.71
N CYS A 694 -28.80 4.53 20.36
CA CYS A 694 -29.90 5.01 21.21
C CYS A 694 -30.14 4.01 22.35
N SER A 695 -30.16 4.48 23.60
CA SER A 695 -30.55 3.67 24.75
C SER A 695 -32.03 3.89 25.06
N LEU A 696 -32.89 2.97 24.62
CA LEU A 696 -34.34 3.04 24.87
C LEU A 696 -34.68 3.22 26.37
N ARG A 697 -33.96 2.51 27.25
CA ARG A 697 -34.12 2.58 28.72
C ARG A 697 -33.67 3.92 29.35
N ARG A 698 -32.87 4.73 28.65
CA ARG A 698 -32.38 6.04 29.14
C ARG A 698 -32.80 7.24 28.29
N GLN A 699 -33.49 7.00 27.16
CA GLN A 699 -33.89 8.00 26.16
C GLN A 699 -32.74 8.93 25.73
N SER A 700 -31.53 8.38 25.57
CA SER A 700 -30.32 9.13 25.19
C SER A 700 -29.43 8.34 24.25
N THR A 701 -28.74 9.04 23.34
CA THR A 701 -27.69 8.44 22.51
C THR A 701 -26.38 8.39 23.27
N TYR A 702 -25.61 7.32 23.06
CA TYR A 702 -24.29 7.14 23.64
C TYR A 702 -23.34 6.40 22.70
N ALA A 703 -22.05 6.63 22.88
CA ALA A 703 -20.97 5.84 22.29
C ALA A 703 -20.08 5.29 23.40
N ASP A 704 -19.39 4.17 23.14
CA ASP A 704 -18.30 3.72 24.00
C ASP A 704 -17.05 4.61 23.86
N ALA A 705 -16.26 4.67 24.93
CA ALA A 705 -15.01 5.42 24.98
C ALA A 705 -13.90 4.58 25.63
N GLU A 706 -12.69 4.69 25.10
CA GLU A 706 -11.48 3.99 25.54
C GLU A 706 -10.46 4.98 26.11
N VAL A 707 -9.41 4.48 26.78
CA VAL A 707 -8.36 5.33 27.36
C VAL A 707 -7.34 5.72 26.31
N ASP A 708 -7.15 7.03 26.11
CA ASP A 708 -6.14 7.56 25.22
C ASP A 708 -4.76 7.59 25.89
N LEU A 709 -3.96 6.56 25.63
CA LEU A 709 -2.58 6.48 26.11
C LEU A 709 -1.71 7.63 25.58
N SER A 710 -1.96 8.16 24.38
CA SER A 710 -1.15 9.23 23.79
C SER A 710 -1.34 10.56 24.52
N GLN A 711 -2.58 10.89 24.91
CA GLN A 711 -2.89 12.06 25.72
C GLN A 711 -2.44 11.88 27.18
N VAL A 712 -2.52 10.65 27.72
CA VAL A 712 -1.97 10.33 29.06
C VAL A 712 -0.44 10.50 29.08
N PHE A 713 0.30 10.00 28.08
CA PHE A 713 1.74 10.21 27.98
C PHE A 713 2.09 11.68 27.78
N THR A 714 1.38 12.40 26.89
CA THR A 714 1.59 13.83 26.66
C THR A 714 1.44 14.64 27.95
N LEU A 715 0.36 14.39 28.71
CA LEU A 715 0.12 15.05 29.99
C LEU A 715 1.18 14.65 31.03
N ALA A 716 1.58 13.38 31.08
CA ALA A 716 2.64 12.92 31.97
C ALA A 716 3.98 13.61 31.68
N SER A 717 4.39 13.75 30.41
CA SER A 717 5.62 14.47 30.03
C SER A 717 5.61 15.93 30.49
N ILE A 718 4.47 16.63 30.38
CA ILE A 718 4.31 18.01 30.85
C ILE A 718 4.47 18.09 32.39
N TRP A 719 3.86 17.17 33.14
CA TRP A 719 4.00 17.14 34.60
C TRP A 719 5.35 16.63 35.10
N VAL A 720 6.07 15.81 34.32
CA VAL A 720 7.49 15.48 34.58
C VAL A 720 8.37 16.72 34.41
N LEU A 721 8.11 17.57 33.41
CA LEU A 721 8.83 18.84 33.26
C LEU A 721 8.55 19.80 34.42
N PHE A 722 7.29 19.95 34.85
CA PHE A 722 6.96 20.75 36.04
C PHE A 722 7.57 20.16 37.33
N LEU A 723 7.64 18.84 37.48
CA LEU A 723 8.33 18.19 38.59
C LEU A 723 9.84 18.51 38.57
N ALA A 724 10.49 18.41 37.41
CA ALA A 724 11.91 18.73 37.27
C ALA A 724 12.20 20.20 37.62
N ILE A 725 11.39 21.14 37.13
CA ILE A 725 11.51 22.58 37.44
C ILE A 725 11.28 22.84 38.93
N GLY A 726 10.20 22.30 39.51
CA GLY A 726 9.88 22.47 40.94
C GLY A 726 10.93 21.87 41.87
N SER A 727 11.44 20.67 41.56
CA SER A 727 12.54 20.06 42.30
C SER A 727 13.85 20.82 42.14
N SER A 728 14.17 21.32 40.94
CA SER A 728 15.36 22.15 40.70
C SER A 728 15.34 23.44 41.53
N ALA A 729 14.17 24.11 41.61
CA ALA A 729 13.99 25.32 42.43
C ALA A 729 14.23 25.09 43.94
N CYS A 730 14.00 23.87 44.45
CA CYS A 730 14.37 23.50 45.82
C CYS A 730 15.85 23.09 45.95
N VAL A 731 16.36 22.29 45.02
CA VAL A 731 17.66 21.60 45.15
C VAL A 731 18.85 22.48 44.76
N VAL A 732 18.72 23.33 43.73
CA VAL A 732 19.84 24.18 43.26
C VAL A 732 20.28 25.19 44.34
N PRO A 733 19.39 25.90 45.06
CA PRO A 733 19.81 26.74 46.19
C PRO A 733 20.52 25.98 47.31
N ILE A 734 20.14 24.73 47.58
CA ILE A 734 20.79 23.88 48.60
C ILE A 734 22.21 23.53 48.15
N ILE A 735 22.39 23.03 46.92
CA ILE A 735 23.72 22.70 46.38
C ILE A 735 24.62 23.94 46.31
N TYR A 736 24.08 25.09 45.91
CA TYR A 736 24.83 26.35 45.84
C TYR A 736 25.33 26.82 47.22
N ASN A 737 24.47 26.81 48.24
CA ASN A 737 24.88 27.19 49.60
C ASN A 737 25.86 26.17 50.22
N ILE A 738 25.72 24.87 49.93
CA ILE A 738 26.71 23.85 50.35
C ILE A 738 28.06 24.08 49.66
N GLY A 739 28.06 24.45 48.37
CA GLY A 739 29.28 24.78 47.63
C GLY A 739 30.01 26.01 48.20
N LEU A 740 29.26 27.06 48.54
CA LEU A 740 29.81 28.24 49.23
C LEU A 740 30.37 27.89 50.62
N ALA A 741 29.67 27.06 51.41
CA ALA A 741 30.15 26.60 52.71
C ALA A 741 31.45 25.78 52.59
N TYR A 742 31.57 24.92 51.57
CA TYR A 742 32.80 24.19 51.27
C TYR A 742 33.96 25.13 50.87
N GLN A 743 33.70 26.16 50.06
CA GLN A 743 34.72 27.16 49.72
C GLN A 743 35.15 27.98 50.95
N GLY A 744 34.21 28.33 51.84
CA GLY A 744 34.52 28.98 53.12
C GLY A 744 35.45 28.14 54.00
N ALA A 745 35.11 26.86 54.19
CA ALA A 745 35.92 25.91 54.97
C ALA A 745 37.30 25.61 54.35
N TYR A 746 37.47 25.78 53.04
CA TYR A 746 38.78 25.65 52.38
C TYR A 746 39.65 26.90 52.52
N ASN A 747 39.04 28.07 52.78
CA ASN A 747 39.73 29.36 52.91
C ASN A 747 40.06 29.74 54.37
N SER A 748 39.53 29.05 55.38
CA SER A 748 39.75 29.34 56.81
C SER A 748 41.13 28.89 57.33
N GLY A 749 42.20 29.19 56.58
CA GLY A 749 43.58 28.77 56.82
C GLY A 749 44.59 29.88 57.14
N MET A 750 44.15 31.13 57.29
CA MET A 750 44.97 32.30 57.70
C MET A 750 44.12 33.28 58.56
N PRO A 751 44.74 34.11 59.43
CA PRO A 751 44.03 34.86 60.48
C PRO A 751 43.48 36.23 60.06
N HIS A 752 42.66 36.81 60.97
CA HIS A 752 41.93 38.08 60.88
C HIS A 752 42.74 39.33 60.44
N ILE A 753 42.06 40.27 59.78
CA ILE A 753 41.53 41.50 60.43
C ILE A 753 40.44 42.21 59.59
N ASN A 754 39.25 42.30 60.19
CA ASN A 754 38.14 43.27 60.12
C ASN A 754 37.60 43.90 58.80
N HIS A 755 36.26 43.91 58.76
CA HIS A 755 35.34 44.83 58.08
C HIS A 755 35.10 44.76 56.55
N VAL A 756 34.26 43.80 56.13
CA VAL A 756 33.13 44.08 55.20
C VAL A 756 31.84 43.39 55.68
N PRO A 757 31.27 43.76 56.85
CA PRO A 757 30.19 42.96 57.47
C PRO A 757 28.92 42.96 56.62
N ALA A 758 28.63 44.07 55.95
CA ALA A 758 27.44 44.24 55.14
C ALA A 758 27.40 43.30 53.92
N LEU A 759 28.54 42.99 53.29
CA LEU A 759 28.56 42.20 52.05
C LEU A 759 28.41 40.70 52.30
N GLU A 760 29.09 40.17 53.32
CA GLU A 760 28.89 38.78 53.76
C GLU A 760 27.50 38.58 54.38
N PHE A 761 27.00 39.56 55.14
CA PHE A 761 25.64 39.54 55.66
C PHE A 761 24.61 39.56 54.52
N LEU A 762 24.76 40.44 53.51
CA LEU A 762 23.90 40.45 52.32
C LEU A 762 24.00 39.16 51.52
N ALA A 763 25.19 38.58 51.34
CA ALA A 763 25.36 37.30 50.66
C ALA A 763 24.66 36.16 51.41
N THR A 764 24.80 36.10 52.74
CA THR A 764 24.16 35.11 53.60
C THR A 764 22.64 35.27 53.64
N VAL A 765 22.15 36.50 53.83
CA VAL A 765 20.71 36.82 53.82
C VAL A 765 20.09 36.54 52.45
N ASN A 766 20.77 36.88 51.35
CA ASN A 766 20.32 36.50 50.00
C ASN A 766 20.33 34.98 49.81
N GLY A 767 21.35 34.26 50.28
CA GLY A 767 21.40 32.79 50.23
C GLY A 767 20.24 32.13 50.97
N VAL A 768 19.91 32.65 52.17
CA VAL A 768 18.73 32.23 52.96
C VAL A 768 17.42 32.61 52.25
N LEU A 769 17.30 33.81 51.68
CA LEU A 769 16.12 34.23 50.92
C LEU A 769 15.91 33.35 49.67
N PHE A 770 16.97 33.01 48.94
CA PHE A 770 16.88 32.09 47.79
C PHE A 770 16.51 30.66 48.21
N LEU A 771 17.01 30.17 49.35
CA LEU A 771 16.58 28.88 49.94
C LEU A 771 15.09 28.90 50.31
N VAL A 772 14.63 29.97 50.97
CA VAL A 772 13.25 30.13 51.44
C VAL A 772 12.29 30.30 50.26
N PHE A 773 12.54 31.24 49.34
CA PHE A 773 11.69 31.44 48.16
C PHE A 773 11.74 30.26 47.18
N GLY A 774 12.92 29.67 46.96
CA GLY A 774 13.07 28.47 46.13
C GLY A 774 12.25 27.30 46.66
N SER A 775 12.26 27.11 47.99
CA SER A 775 11.42 26.09 48.65
C SER A 775 9.93 26.43 48.62
N LEU A 776 9.55 27.68 48.93
CA LEU A 776 8.16 28.14 48.96
C LEU A 776 7.47 28.05 47.59
N ILE A 777 8.21 28.23 46.49
CA ILE A 777 7.69 28.17 45.13
C ILE A 777 7.85 26.76 44.53
N GLY A 778 9.02 26.13 44.72
CA GLY A 778 9.34 24.82 44.17
C GLY A 778 8.55 23.67 44.80
N TYR A 779 8.38 23.66 46.12
CA TYR A 779 7.71 22.56 46.82
C TYR A 779 6.22 22.42 46.45
N PRO A 780 5.39 23.48 46.36
CA PRO A 780 4.02 23.36 45.86
C PRO A 780 3.94 22.82 44.43
N ILE A 781 4.83 23.26 43.53
CA ILE A 781 4.88 22.81 42.13
C ILE A 781 5.26 21.33 42.06
N ALA A 782 6.32 20.91 42.75
CA ALA A 782 6.73 19.51 42.82
C ALA A 782 5.64 18.62 43.47
N SER A 783 5.05 19.05 44.59
CA SER A 783 3.98 18.34 45.29
C SER A 783 2.72 18.18 44.44
N ALA A 784 2.30 19.22 43.70
CA ALA A 784 1.22 19.14 42.74
C ALA A 784 1.54 18.17 41.58
N SER A 785 2.75 18.25 41.03
CA SER A 785 3.21 17.39 39.94
C SER A 785 3.22 15.91 40.35
N VAL A 786 3.75 15.58 41.53
CA VAL A 786 3.71 14.22 42.09
C VAL A 786 2.27 13.72 42.29
N LYS A 787 1.35 14.58 42.74
CA LYS A 787 -0.08 14.22 42.90
C LYS A 787 -0.72 13.87 41.55
N VAL A 788 -0.47 14.64 40.50
CA VAL A 788 -1.03 14.37 39.15
C VAL A 788 -0.38 13.12 38.54
N LEU A 789 0.95 12.99 38.57
CA LEU A 789 1.67 11.83 38.05
C LEU A 789 1.28 10.53 38.77
N ARG A 790 1.09 10.56 40.09
CA ARG A 790 0.56 9.43 40.88
C ARG A 790 -0.86 9.07 40.47
N GLY A 791 -1.70 10.06 40.16
CA GLY A 791 -3.07 9.86 39.67
C GLY A 791 -3.11 9.22 38.28
N LEU A 792 -2.27 9.67 37.36
CA LEU A 792 -2.10 9.07 36.02
C LEU A 792 -1.55 7.63 36.12
N TRP A 793 -0.58 7.37 37.01
CA TRP A 793 -0.01 6.03 37.20
C TRP A 793 -1.04 5.01 37.68
N ARG A 794 -1.86 5.39 38.67
CA ARG A 794 -2.91 4.56 39.27
C ARG A 794 -4.19 4.43 38.43
N ASN A 795 -4.28 5.17 37.33
CA ASN A 795 -5.49 5.39 36.53
C ASN A 795 -6.64 6.05 37.33
N ASP A 796 -6.32 6.83 38.37
CA ASP A 796 -7.28 7.66 39.11
C ASP A 796 -7.68 8.91 38.30
N LEU A 797 -6.83 9.32 37.35
CA LEU A 797 -7.09 10.30 36.30
C LEU A 797 -6.77 9.66 34.94
N VAL A 798 -7.68 9.73 33.98
CA VAL A 798 -7.50 9.16 32.63
C VAL A 798 -7.95 10.15 31.55
N ALA A 799 -7.32 10.08 30.37
CA ALA A 799 -7.92 10.64 29.15
C ALA A 799 -8.86 9.58 28.56
N LEU A 800 -10.13 9.91 28.36
CA LEU A 800 -11.04 9.11 27.54
C LEU A 800 -11.13 9.71 26.14
N LYS A 801 -11.18 8.87 25.10
CA LYS A 801 -11.53 9.24 23.72
C LYS A 801 -12.64 8.35 23.16
N GLY A 802 -13.46 8.87 22.25
CA GLY A 802 -14.50 8.11 21.56
C GLY A 802 -15.34 8.99 20.62
N ALA A 803 -16.25 8.38 19.87
CA ALA A 803 -17.09 9.06 18.90
C ALA A 803 -18.14 9.97 19.57
N CYS A 804 -18.39 11.15 19.00
CA CYS A 804 -19.48 12.03 19.42
C CYS A 804 -20.85 11.37 19.12
N PRO A 805 -21.76 11.18 20.10
CA PRO A 805 -23.07 10.57 19.87
C PRO A 805 -24.09 11.44 19.10
N ASN A 806 -23.64 12.53 18.46
CA ASN A 806 -24.43 13.39 17.58
C ASN A 806 -23.82 13.49 16.16
N CYS A 807 -22.52 13.76 16.03
CA CYS A 807 -21.86 13.94 14.73
C CYS A 807 -20.79 12.90 14.36
N GLY A 808 -20.54 11.89 15.21
CA GLY A 808 -19.54 10.84 14.97
C GLY A 808 -18.08 11.21 15.26
N GLU A 809 -17.73 12.51 15.19
CA GLU A 809 -16.36 13.03 15.37
C GLU A 809 -15.66 12.56 16.66
N GLU A 810 -14.34 12.33 16.63
CA GLU A 810 -13.60 11.89 17.83
C GLU A 810 -13.51 13.04 18.86
N VAL A 811 -13.96 12.77 20.08
CA VAL A 811 -13.94 13.69 21.21
C VAL A 811 -13.20 13.07 22.39
N PHE A 812 -12.47 13.90 23.13
CA PHE A 812 -11.67 13.47 24.27
C PHE A 812 -11.89 14.36 25.50
N ALA A 813 -11.71 13.79 26.69
CA ALA A 813 -11.77 14.51 27.96
C ALA A 813 -10.90 13.85 29.04
N PHE A 814 -10.34 14.66 29.93
CA PHE A 814 -9.65 14.16 31.13
C PHE A 814 -10.66 13.98 32.27
N VAL A 815 -10.89 12.74 32.67
CA VAL A 815 -11.93 12.33 33.62
C VAL A 815 -11.30 11.58 34.78
N LYS A 816 -11.81 11.79 36.00
CA LYS A 816 -11.38 11.02 37.16
C LYS A 816 -12.12 9.68 37.25
N SER A 817 -11.44 8.64 37.71
CA SER A 817 -12.05 7.30 37.84
C SER A 817 -12.89 7.15 39.12
N ASP A 818 -12.67 8.02 40.12
CA ASP A 818 -13.22 7.91 41.48
C ASP A 818 -14.60 8.59 41.67
N LYS A 819 -15.10 9.34 40.67
CA LYS A 819 -16.33 10.16 40.76
C LYS A 819 -17.41 9.82 39.72
N SER A 820 -17.36 8.63 39.15
CA SER A 820 -18.17 8.21 37.98
C SER A 820 -19.69 8.36 38.12
N ASN A 821 -20.24 8.27 39.34
CA ASN A 821 -21.68 8.33 39.58
C ASN A 821 -22.18 9.75 39.96
N ASP A 822 -21.49 10.44 40.87
CA ASP A 822 -22.04 11.65 41.52
C ASP A 822 -21.77 12.95 40.75
N THR A 823 -20.66 13.03 40.01
CA THR A 823 -20.28 14.24 39.25
C THR A 823 -19.66 13.87 37.89
N PRO A 824 -20.47 13.53 36.88
CA PRO A 824 -19.96 13.15 35.57
C PRO A 824 -19.35 14.37 34.85
N HIS A 825 -18.28 14.15 34.09
CA HIS A 825 -17.57 15.24 33.42
C HIS A 825 -18.33 15.67 32.16
N ARG A 826 -18.49 16.99 31.95
CA ARG A 826 -19.22 17.56 30.81
C ARG A 826 -18.36 18.53 30.01
N ALA A 827 -18.40 18.37 28.70
CA ALA A 827 -17.75 19.23 27.72
C ALA A 827 -18.63 19.27 26.45
N ASP A 828 -18.59 20.37 25.70
CA ASP A 828 -19.27 20.46 24.40
C ASP A 828 -18.40 19.82 23.29
N CYS A 829 -19.03 19.24 22.28
CA CYS A 829 -18.32 18.70 21.11
C CYS A 829 -17.63 19.83 20.32
N HIS A 830 -16.38 19.63 19.94
CA HIS A 830 -15.57 20.65 19.24
C HIS A 830 -15.99 20.92 17.78
N VAL A 831 -16.86 20.09 17.19
CA VAL A 831 -17.43 20.29 15.84
C VAL A 831 -18.91 20.67 15.87
N CYS A 832 -19.74 20.00 16.67
CA CYS A 832 -21.20 20.20 16.67
C CYS A 832 -21.76 20.89 17.93
N GLU A 833 -20.90 21.47 18.76
CA GLU A 833 -21.21 22.23 20.00
C GLU A 833 -22.17 21.54 21.00
N SER A 834 -22.40 20.25 20.80
CA SER A 834 -23.41 19.48 21.52
C SER A 834 -22.87 19.08 22.89
N LEU A 835 -23.67 19.27 23.94
CA LEU A 835 -23.25 18.99 25.31
C LEU A 835 -23.10 17.49 25.53
N LEU A 836 -21.87 17.05 25.80
CA LEU A 836 -21.52 15.65 26.05
C LEU A 836 -21.27 15.41 27.53
N GLU A 837 -21.60 14.21 27.99
CA GLU A 837 -21.33 13.73 29.34
C GLU A 837 -20.50 12.45 29.32
N PHE A 838 -19.26 12.57 29.79
CA PHE A 838 -18.30 11.47 29.88
C PHE A 838 -18.47 10.76 31.23
N ARG A 839 -18.72 9.45 31.19
CA ARG A 839 -18.79 8.58 32.38
C ARG A 839 -17.75 7.49 32.29
N THR A 840 -16.91 7.39 33.33
CA THR A 840 -15.96 6.29 33.54
C THR A 840 -16.65 5.06 34.15
N LYS A 841 -16.15 3.87 33.82
CA LYS A 841 -16.35 2.63 34.57
C LYS A 841 -14.98 2.09 34.96
N VAL A 842 -14.90 1.41 36.10
CA VAL A 842 -13.63 1.00 36.73
C VAL A 842 -13.75 -0.44 37.17
N GLU A 843 -12.91 -1.30 36.60
CA GLU A 843 -12.81 -2.71 36.99
C GLU A 843 -11.51 -2.92 37.79
N LYS A 844 -11.56 -3.86 38.75
CA LYS A 844 -10.35 -4.36 39.40
C LYS A 844 -9.59 -5.23 38.40
N SER A 845 -8.27 -5.07 38.32
CA SER A 845 -7.41 -6.02 37.60
C SER A 845 -6.65 -6.88 38.60
N ASP A 846 -6.35 -8.14 38.26
CA ASP A 846 -5.58 -9.07 39.09
C ASP A 846 -4.07 -8.73 39.16
N CYS A 847 -3.68 -7.53 38.69
CA CYS A 847 -2.30 -7.08 38.74
C CYS A 847 -1.89 -6.75 40.19
N ARG A 848 -0.89 -7.49 40.72
CA ARG A 848 -0.29 -7.29 42.05
C ARG A 848 0.23 -5.86 42.33
N LEU A 849 0.29 -5.00 41.32
CA LEU A 849 0.68 -3.58 41.41
C LEU A 849 -0.50 -2.61 41.66
N GLY A 850 -1.73 -3.12 41.82
CA GLY A 850 -2.90 -2.31 42.22
C GLY A 850 -3.42 -1.33 41.17
N ARG A 851 -3.12 -1.57 39.89
CA ARG A 851 -3.53 -0.71 38.77
C ARG A 851 -4.96 -1.06 38.34
N LYS A 852 -5.84 -0.05 38.24
CA LYS A 852 -7.25 -0.23 37.86
C LYS A 852 -7.40 -0.26 36.34
N TRP A 853 -8.27 -1.10 35.79
CA TRP A 853 -8.69 -0.95 34.38
C TRP A 853 -9.85 0.04 34.31
N VAL A 854 -9.83 0.94 33.33
CA VAL A 854 -10.82 2.01 33.18
C VAL A 854 -11.23 2.06 31.71
N TYR A 855 -12.53 2.15 31.47
CA TYR A 855 -13.14 2.47 30.17
C TYR A 855 -14.28 3.47 30.41
N GLY A 856 -14.98 3.89 29.36
CA GLY A 856 -16.06 4.85 29.53
C GLY A 856 -17.16 4.79 28.48
N ARG A 857 -18.13 5.69 28.64
CA ARG A 857 -19.17 6.01 27.66
C ARG A 857 -19.37 7.52 27.60
N ILE A 858 -19.62 8.02 26.40
CA ILE A 858 -19.98 9.40 26.12
C ILE A 858 -21.47 9.42 25.85
N TYR A 859 -22.23 10.23 26.58
CA TYR A 859 -23.67 10.42 26.40
C TYR A 859 -23.97 11.80 25.82
N LEU A 860 -24.91 11.88 24.89
CA LEU A 860 -25.47 13.16 24.45
C LEU A 860 -26.45 13.69 25.50
N VAL A 861 -26.26 14.92 25.96
CA VAL A 861 -27.15 15.59 26.91
C VAL A 861 -27.96 16.66 26.18
N SER A 862 -29.28 16.46 26.10
CA SER A 862 -30.18 17.50 25.62
C SER A 862 -30.08 18.75 26.51
N ARG A 863 -29.74 19.90 25.91
CA ARG A 863 -29.76 21.21 26.56
C ARG A 863 -31.23 21.60 26.83
N ARG A 864 -31.80 21.05 27.92
CA ARG A 864 -33.19 21.29 28.34
C ARG A 864 -33.45 22.79 28.44
N ASN A 865 -34.41 23.28 27.65
CA ASN A 865 -34.53 24.69 27.31
C ASN A 865 -34.82 25.56 28.55
N ARG A 866 -33.91 26.45 28.94
CA ARG A 866 -34.18 27.55 29.91
C ARG A 866 -34.99 28.67 29.22
N ARG A 867 -36.16 28.29 28.68
CA ARG A 867 -37.20 29.17 28.11
C ARG A 867 -38.59 28.61 28.41
N ARG A 868 -38.88 28.47 29.71
CA ARG A 868 -40.25 28.41 30.25
C ARG A 868 -40.18 28.73 31.74
N TRP A 869 -40.55 29.96 32.08
CA TRP A 869 -41.07 30.50 33.35
C TRP A 869 -40.82 32.01 33.31
N LEU A 870 -41.83 32.74 32.83
CA LEU A 870 -41.86 34.19 32.61
C LEU A 870 -40.70 34.68 31.71
#